data_AF-A0A495KGZ0-F1
#
_entry.id   AF-A0A495KGZ0-F1
#
_cell.length_a   1.000
_cell.length_b   1.000
_cell.length_c   1.000
_cell.angle_alpha   90.00
_cell.angle_beta   90.00
_cell.angle_gamma   90.00
#
_symmetry.space_group_name_H-M   'P 1'
#
loop_
_entity.id
_entity.type
_entity.pdbx_description
1 polymer ?
#
loop_
_entity_poly.entity_id
_entity_poly.type
_entity_poly.pdbx_seq_one_letter_code
_entity_poly.pdbx_strand_id
1 'polypeptide(L)'
;MSDINQTYNDRVKFILSCNSDGFEDTEITAPIGWNNDDKEYARNEEYHGIFPKFSNTLKFIEDGADYINFAREMLGINAPLKLTKYEKHPQTDVWVRTYWGYLDMSTWNFEKKQVSIKFNSGGLEQLIKARESESVEIDRLDTIDGTPIEELPINEMYNDGRRIFLKSKWQVKANVGELVDLSVFSDDGNTRGVTEGVPMNLLNQSHEQAKAVFFNSQGNENHGSTGMMMLANFDRDREVRIYSDSFKFRPNITRAQYDWAYFKVCLTVYENGINYDLKERRVLFHAGETSTSLPNFMSMNGNLYDIGFDESFEVVEGDSIALEFFLKSDLSGGGGKRVTVRLDNLDGYVFCDEDSFFEPSNSKFVFVYDMIDRLSTICTSLRGVFYSKYYGRTDLGYAQNGPGAFVGVTHGFWIRGFDKLPLSTDNFQNLFKPLTTSLKDAVSSCIAVHNVGMGIEEINNKERIRIEPLSYFYNPNVTIRLGQVQNVKRSEAVEHYFSSAEFGYQSGGDYSEAQGLDEPNGKSTFTTVITRLKKTFSRLSIYRADSYGKEFARRKPQSRYDSLDTQYDEEKWFLDLKKGLTDIYLERKWQDDFEQIPTGIYSPETANSLRLSPFNMLLRHGWVLASGLTKYPLDYVRYGSSTANSQLKTKLIGGNEYAENGNIINPELGTPRFVNEWIDFEYECGFGVMQQVQGTTIIQGNEIPNFYGTVEFRNELGEIEKGFLFSLKPNGKGNWRVLKSKR
;
A
#
# COMPACT_ATOMS: atom_id res chain seq x y z
N MET A 1 26.65 47.38 39.36
CA MET A 1 27.70 46.91 38.44
C MET A 1 28.28 45.66 39.07
N SER A 2 27.73 44.51 38.69
CA SER A 2 28.14 43.18 39.17
C SER A 2 29.25 42.67 38.25
N ASP A 3 30.35 42.25 38.86
CA ASP A 3 31.50 41.64 38.20
C ASP A 3 31.08 40.54 37.23
N ILE A 4 31.31 40.80 35.94
CA ILE A 4 31.25 39.80 34.87
C ILE A 4 32.55 39.01 34.98
N ASN A 5 32.42 37.72 35.27
CA ASN A 5 33.52 36.77 35.44
C ASN A 5 34.39 36.69 34.16
N GLN A 6 35.45 37.50 34.07
CA GLN A 6 36.35 37.58 32.90
C GLN A 6 37.02 36.25 32.55
N THR A 7 37.16 35.33 33.51
CA THR A 7 37.77 34.00 33.33
C THR A 7 36.95 33.03 32.47
N TYR A 8 35.64 33.27 32.26
CA TYR A 8 34.80 32.36 31.46
C TYR A 8 34.82 32.69 29.95
N ASN A 9 35.07 33.95 29.59
CA ASN A 9 35.09 34.38 28.18
C ASN A 9 36.29 33.82 27.39
N ASP A 10 37.40 33.49 28.04
CA ASP A 10 38.60 32.91 27.40
C ASP A 10 38.50 31.40 27.08
N ARG A 11 37.36 30.78 27.38
CA ARG A 11 37.14 29.33 27.20
C ARG A 11 36.04 28.98 26.20
N VAL A 12 35.37 29.97 25.62
CA VAL A 12 34.32 29.82 24.60
C VAL A 12 34.73 30.58 23.35
N LYS A 13 34.39 30.07 22.17
CA LYS A 13 34.47 30.85 20.92
C LYS A 13 33.33 30.51 19.98
N PHE A 14 32.99 31.47 19.13
CA PHE A 14 31.85 31.41 18.22
C PHE A 14 32.32 31.69 16.79
N ILE A 15 31.91 30.84 15.85
CA ILE A 15 32.25 30.98 14.44
C ILE A 15 30.95 31.09 13.65
N LEU A 16 30.81 32.17 12.87
CA LEU A 16 29.81 32.28 11.82
C LEU A 16 30.38 31.76 10.51
N SER A 17 29.55 31.00 9.81
CA SER A 17 29.85 30.43 8.50
C SER A 17 28.63 30.60 7.61
N CYS A 18 28.84 30.81 6.32
CA CYS A 18 27.78 30.85 5.33
C CYS A 18 28.13 29.83 4.25
N ASN A 19 27.26 28.85 4.03
CA ASN A 19 27.50 27.81 3.02
C ASN A 19 27.19 28.32 1.60
N SER A 20 27.93 29.33 1.16
CA SER A 20 27.82 29.96 -0.16
C SER A 20 29.16 30.56 -0.56
N ASP A 21 29.43 30.64 -1.87
CA ASP A 21 30.67 31.20 -2.39
C ASP A 21 30.83 32.68 -1.98
N GLY A 22 32.06 33.07 -1.65
CA GLY A 22 32.40 34.45 -1.26
C GLY A 22 32.25 34.75 0.23
N PHE A 23 31.98 33.76 1.06
CA PHE A 23 31.95 33.87 2.52
C PHE A 23 33.07 33.04 3.15
N GLU A 24 33.84 33.65 4.05
CA GLU A 24 34.81 32.95 4.90
C GLU A 24 34.21 32.68 6.28
N ASP A 25 34.69 31.64 6.96
CA ASP A 25 34.35 31.37 8.35
C ASP A 25 34.97 32.45 9.25
N THR A 26 34.13 33.19 9.98
CA THR A 26 34.56 34.31 10.80
C THR A 26 34.34 33.99 12.27
N GLU A 27 35.42 34.06 13.06
CA GLU A 27 35.30 34.07 14.53
C GLU A 27 34.71 35.41 14.96
N ILE A 28 33.63 35.37 15.72
CA ILE A 28 32.87 36.56 16.10
C ILE A 28 32.88 36.80 17.60
N THR A 29 32.61 38.05 17.97
CA THR A 29 32.31 38.41 19.36
C THR A 29 31.10 37.62 19.88
N ALA A 30 31.17 37.15 21.12
CA ALA A 30 30.14 36.31 21.72
C ALA A 30 28.73 36.97 21.64
N PRO A 31 27.74 36.32 20.99
CA PRO A 31 26.45 36.96 20.72
C PRO A 31 25.59 37.07 21.99
N ILE A 32 25.06 38.25 22.28
CA ILE A 32 24.27 38.48 23.49
C ILE A 32 23.06 37.52 23.52
N GLY A 33 22.90 36.82 24.65
CA GLY A 33 21.87 35.79 24.83
C GLY A 33 22.38 34.34 24.73
N TRP A 34 23.64 34.13 24.34
CA TRP A 34 24.26 32.80 24.19
C TRP A 34 24.33 31.97 25.49
N ASN A 35 24.34 32.63 26.64
CA ASN A 35 24.38 31.97 27.95
C ASN A 35 22.99 31.66 28.51
N ASN A 36 21.94 32.17 27.87
CA ASN A 36 20.54 31.91 28.19
C ASN A 36 19.96 30.82 27.27
N ASP A 37 20.82 30.04 26.61
CA ASP A 37 20.37 29.04 25.63
C ASP A 37 19.37 28.08 26.25
N ASP A 38 18.26 27.81 25.57
CA ASP A 38 17.36 26.70 25.92
C ASP A 38 17.67 25.54 24.98
N LYS A 39 18.86 24.95 25.12
CA LYS A 39 19.18 23.71 24.41
C LYS A 39 18.24 22.63 24.93
N GLU A 40 17.53 21.94 24.04
CA GLU A 40 16.69 20.82 24.42
C GLU A 40 16.95 19.64 23.48
N TYR A 41 17.23 18.46 24.01
CA TYR A 41 17.13 17.24 23.21
C TYR A 41 15.73 16.71 23.35
N ALA A 42 14.97 16.62 22.26
CA ALA A 42 13.60 16.15 22.31
C ALA A 42 13.36 15.05 21.27
N ARG A 43 12.72 13.97 21.70
CA ARG A 43 12.24 12.91 20.82
C ARG A 43 11.03 13.38 20.03
N ASN A 44 11.03 13.14 18.73
CA ASN A 44 9.85 13.30 17.90
C ASN A 44 8.91 12.10 18.13
N GLU A 45 7.65 12.33 18.48
CA GLU A 45 6.72 11.25 18.82
C GLU A 45 6.21 10.45 17.61
N GLU A 46 6.26 11.04 16.41
CA GLU A 46 5.83 10.40 15.16
C GLU A 46 6.98 9.62 14.50
N TYR A 47 8.15 10.25 14.40
CA TYR A 47 9.31 9.67 13.75
C TYR A 47 10.23 8.91 14.71
N HIS A 48 10.18 9.19 16.01
CA HIS A 48 10.97 8.58 17.09
C HIS A 48 12.45 8.95 17.16
N GLY A 49 13.00 9.65 16.17
CA GLY A 49 14.31 10.29 16.25
C GLY A 49 14.40 11.36 17.36
N ILE A 50 15.61 11.62 17.87
CA ILE A 50 15.88 12.70 18.84
C ILE A 50 16.70 13.79 18.14
N PHE A 51 16.25 15.03 18.28
CA PHE A 51 16.88 16.20 17.67
C PHE A 51 17.29 17.18 18.76
N PRO A 52 18.49 17.76 18.71
CA PRO A 52 18.76 18.97 19.47
C PRO A 52 17.87 20.08 18.90
N LYS A 53 17.16 20.78 19.77
CA LYS A 53 16.38 21.97 19.49
C LYS A 53 17.05 23.14 20.19
N PHE A 54 17.16 24.24 19.46
CA PHE A 54 17.53 25.54 20.00
C PHE A 54 16.35 26.47 19.70
N SER A 55 15.91 27.23 20.70
CA SER A 55 14.86 28.24 20.52
C SER A 55 15.23 29.52 21.24
N ASN A 56 16.28 30.17 20.77
CA ASN A 56 16.76 31.42 21.33
C ASN A 56 16.91 32.46 20.24
N THR A 57 16.63 33.71 20.60
CA THR A 57 16.96 34.86 19.78
C THR A 57 18.30 35.39 20.23
N LEU A 58 19.30 35.28 19.35
CA LEU A 58 20.64 35.80 19.60
C LEU A 58 20.75 37.23 19.06
N LYS A 59 21.50 38.08 19.77
CA LYS A 59 21.82 39.43 19.32
C LYS A 59 23.31 39.52 19.00
N PHE A 60 23.60 39.74 17.74
CA PHE A 60 24.95 39.90 17.20
C PHE A 60 25.30 41.39 17.16
N ILE A 61 26.56 41.68 17.46
CA ILE A 61 27.16 43.01 17.45
C ILE A 61 28.42 42.99 16.57
N GLU A 62 28.91 44.17 16.19
CA GLU A 62 30.19 44.33 15.47
C GLU A 62 30.33 43.37 14.28
N ASP A 63 31.42 42.59 14.26
CA ASP A 63 31.77 41.60 13.24
C ASP A 63 30.62 40.63 12.91
N GLY A 64 29.93 40.12 13.93
CA GLY A 64 28.79 39.22 13.75
C GLY A 64 27.59 39.91 13.09
N ALA A 65 27.30 41.16 13.45
CA ALA A 65 26.19 41.92 12.85
C ALA A 65 26.48 42.26 11.38
N ASP A 66 27.72 42.68 11.09
CA ASP A 66 28.16 43.03 9.75
C ASP A 66 28.14 41.80 8.82
N TYR A 67 28.62 40.64 9.29
CA TYR A 67 28.59 39.38 8.55
C TYR A 67 27.16 38.95 8.17
N ILE A 68 26.23 38.98 9.13
CA ILE A 68 24.84 38.56 8.90
C ILE A 68 24.14 39.52 7.93
N ASN A 69 24.36 40.83 8.06
CA ASN A 69 23.79 41.81 7.15
C ASN A 69 24.35 41.65 5.73
N PHE A 70 25.65 41.42 5.58
CA PHE A 70 26.25 41.14 4.28
C PHE A 70 25.67 39.89 3.63
N ALA A 71 25.51 38.80 4.40
CA ALA A 71 24.86 37.57 3.93
C ALA A 71 23.43 37.81 3.45
N ARG A 72 22.68 38.64 4.18
CA ARG A 72 21.31 39.02 3.81
C ARG A 72 21.26 39.83 2.52
N GLU A 73 22.17 40.78 2.33
CA GLU A 73 22.20 41.61 1.13
C GLU A 73 22.54 40.80 -0.12
N MET A 74 23.42 39.80 0.01
CA MET A 74 23.86 38.97 -1.13
C MET A 74 22.92 37.81 -1.44
N LEU A 75 22.40 37.12 -0.43
CA LEU A 75 21.66 35.85 -0.58
C LEU A 75 20.19 35.94 -0.15
N GLY A 76 19.77 37.09 0.37
CA GLY A 76 18.40 37.34 0.80
C GLY A 76 17.99 36.52 2.01
N ILE A 77 16.70 36.16 2.05
CA ILE A 77 16.09 35.39 3.14
C ILE A 77 16.57 33.93 3.18
N ASN A 78 17.20 33.43 2.11
CA ASN A 78 17.69 32.05 2.01
C ASN A 78 19.17 31.91 2.41
N ALA A 79 19.81 32.94 2.97
CA ALA A 79 21.22 32.89 3.33
C ALA A 79 21.48 31.73 4.33
N PRO A 80 22.32 30.74 3.99
CA PRO A 80 22.54 29.54 4.79
C PRO A 80 23.56 29.79 5.91
N LEU A 81 23.21 30.68 6.83
CA LEU A 81 24.06 31.08 7.95
C LEU A 81 24.05 30.04 9.06
N LYS A 82 25.25 29.62 9.48
CA LYS A 82 25.50 28.67 10.55
C LYS A 82 26.37 29.31 11.63
N LEU A 83 25.95 29.16 12.88
CA LEU A 83 26.72 29.52 14.06
C LEU A 83 27.23 28.23 14.73
N THR A 84 28.52 28.17 15.00
CA THR A 84 29.17 27.06 15.72
C THR A 84 29.84 27.56 17.00
N LYS A 85 29.57 26.89 18.12
CA LYS A 85 30.20 27.16 19.42
C LYS A 85 31.23 26.08 19.76
N TYR A 86 32.40 26.53 20.20
CA TYR A 86 33.44 25.70 20.77
C TYR A 86 33.69 26.06 22.23
N GLU A 87 34.01 25.05 23.04
CA GLU A 87 34.44 25.19 24.43
C GLU A 87 35.73 24.41 24.67
N LYS A 88 36.64 24.96 25.48
CA LYS A 88 37.86 24.25 25.86
C LYS A 88 37.57 23.12 26.84
N HIS A 89 37.98 21.90 26.50
CA HIS A 89 37.89 20.73 27.36
C HIS A 89 38.45 21.02 28.77
N PRO A 90 37.72 20.74 29.86
CA PRO A 90 38.12 21.16 31.21
C PRO A 90 39.49 20.64 31.67
N GLN A 91 39.91 19.47 31.17
CA GLN A 91 41.17 18.83 31.57
C GLN A 91 42.32 18.93 30.55
N THR A 92 42.02 19.02 29.25
CA THR A 92 43.04 18.94 28.19
C THR A 92 43.24 20.27 27.48
N ASP A 93 42.38 21.25 27.74
CA ASP A 93 42.36 22.58 27.13
C ASP A 93 42.22 22.60 25.59
N VAL A 94 41.89 21.45 24.98
CA VAL A 94 41.61 21.32 23.55
C VAL A 94 40.22 21.86 23.26
N TRP A 95 40.05 22.59 22.14
CA TRP A 95 38.75 23.06 21.68
C TRP A 95 37.85 21.89 21.26
N VAL A 96 36.66 21.83 21.85
CA VAL A 96 35.63 20.83 21.53
C VAL A 96 34.38 21.57 21.08
N ARG A 97 33.84 21.18 19.92
CA ARG A 97 32.57 21.71 19.43
C ARG A 97 31.45 21.30 20.38
N THR A 98 30.72 22.27 20.92
CA THR A 98 29.69 22.04 21.95
C THR A 98 28.28 22.00 21.35
N TYR A 99 28.01 22.90 20.41
CA TYR A 99 26.82 22.89 19.58
C TYR A 99 27.04 23.72 18.32
N TRP A 100 26.11 23.56 17.39
CA TRP A 100 26.01 24.37 16.21
C TRP A 100 24.53 24.43 15.79
N GLY A 101 24.18 25.37 14.93
CA GLY A 101 22.83 25.53 14.39
C GLY A 101 22.81 26.62 13.33
N TYR A 102 21.62 26.99 12.89
CA TYR A 102 21.40 27.94 11.81
C TYR A 102 20.70 29.21 12.28
N LEU A 103 20.99 30.31 11.61
CA LEU A 103 20.31 31.58 11.84
C LEU A 103 19.16 31.72 10.84
N ASP A 104 17.94 31.87 11.36
CA ASP A 104 16.74 32.01 10.54
C ASP A 104 16.55 33.45 10.07
N MET A 105 17.01 33.70 8.84
CA MET A 105 16.96 35.03 8.22
C MET A 105 15.57 35.61 8.08
N SER A 106 14.49 34.81 8.13
CA SER A 106 13.12 35.32 8.15
C SER A 106 12.79 36.10 9.43
N THR A 107 13.58 35.90 10.48
CA THR A 107 13.40 36.52 11.81
C THR A 107 14.39 37.65 12.08
N TRP A 108 15.17 38.04 11.06
CA TRP A 108 16.12 39.13 11.16
C TRP A 108 15.43 40.43 11.59
N ASN A 109 16.03 41.10 12.56
CA ASN A 109 15.64 42.43 13.02
C ASN A 109 16.89 43.23 13.37
N PHE A 110 16.96 44.48 12.91
CA PHE A 110 18.10 45.36 13.18
C PHE A 110 17.67 46.60 13.95
N GLU A 111 18.23 46.76 15.14
CA GLU A 111 18.00 47.92 16.00
C GLU A 111 19.32 48.30 16.68
N LYS A 112 19.64 49.60 16.76
CA LYS A 112 20.80 50.12 17.51
C LYS A 112 22.15 49.43 17.17
N LYS A 113 22.41 49.16 15.87
CA LYS A 113 23.60 48.45 15.38
C LYS A 113 23.75 47.00 15.87
N GLN A 114 22.64 46.37 16.25
CA GLN A 114 22.60 44.96 16.64
C GLN A 114 21.67 44.21 15.71
N VAL A 115 22.09 43.02 15.27
CA VAL A 115 21.23 42.09 14.54
C VAL A 115 20.65 41.10 15.53
N SER A 116 19.33 41.11 15.68
CA SER A 116 18.57 40.12 16.43
C SER A 116 18.00 39.10 15.46
N ILE A 117 18.30 37.82 15.66
CA ILE A 117 17.88 36.73 14.77
C ILE A 117 17.68 35.44 15.57
N LYS A 118 16.71 34.61 15.18
CA LYS A 118 16.50 33.30 15.84
C LYS A 118 17.59 32.33 15.43
N PHE A 119 18.13 31.65 16.44
CA PHE A 119 19.04 30.52 16.28
C PHE A 119 18.24 29.23 16.49
N ASN A 120 18.21 28.42 15.43
CA ASN A 120 17.48 27.16 15.40
C ASN A 120 18.46 26.02 15.12
N SER A 121 18.06 24.79 15.40
CA SER A 121 18.84 23.61 15.04
C SER A 121 19.02 23.43 13.54
N GLY A 122 18.10 23.95 12.73
CA GLY A 122 18.17 24.03 11.26
C GLY A 122 18.64 22.75 10.57
N GLY A 123 19.26 22.87 9.40
CA GLY A 123 19.91 21.75 8.71
C GLY A 123 18.93 20.87 7.96
N LEU A 124 19.27 19.59 7.89
CA LEU A 124 18.52 18.57 7.16
C LEU A 124 17.06 18.47 7.64
N GLU A 125 16.82 18.64 8.95
CA GLU A 125 15.47 18.60 9.52
C GLU A 125 14.57 19.71 8.95
N GLN A 126 15.10 20.93 8.86
CA GLN A 126 14.36 22.08 8.36
C GLN A 126 14.07 21.96 6.85
N LEU A 127 15.05 21.46 6.08
CA LEU A 127 14.89 21.21 4.65
C LEU A 127 13.79 20.17 4.38
N ILE A 128 13.77 19.09 5.15
CA ILE A 128 12.72 18.06 5.06
C ILE A 128 11.38 18.65 5.43
N LYS A 129 11.24 19.28 6.60
CA LYS A 129 9.95 19.84 7.06
C LYS A 129 9.34 20.85 6.08
N ALA A 130 10.18 21.61 5.37
CA ALA A 130 9.70 22.59 4.41
C ALA A 130 9.04 21.95 3.18
N ARG A 131 9.36 20.69 2.85
CA ARG A 131 9.04 20.08 1.55
C ARG A 131 8.57 18.62 1.60
N GLU A 132 8.55 17.98 2.77
CA GLU A 132 8.25 16.54 2.89
C GLU A 132 6.85 16.17 2.43
N SER A 133 5.92 17.13 2.45
CA SER A 133 4.53 16.95 2.00
C SER A 133 4.33 17.25 0.51
N GLU A 134 5.33 17.80 -0.17
CA GLU A 134 5.23 18.08 -1.61
C GLU A 134 5.27 16.78 -2.40
N SER A 135 4.26 16.58 -3.24
CA SER A 135 4.20 15.45 -4.15
C SER A 135 5.01 15.72 -5.40
N VAL A 136 5.92 14.81 -5.74
CA VAL A 136 6.83 14.93 -6.87
C VAL A 136 6.89 13.63 -7.67
N GLU A 137 7.13 13.75 -8.97
CA GLU A 137 7.49 12.63 -9.84
C GLU A 137 8.87 12.09 -9.43
N ILE A 138 8.99 10.79 -9.18
CA ILE A 138 10.25 10.23 -8.65
C ILE A 138 11.35 10.10 -9.73
N ASP A 139 10.97 10.07 -11.00
CA ASP A 139 11.86 9.86 -12.16
C ASP A 139 12.31 11.17 -12.82
N ARG A 140 11.94 12.33 -12.24
CA ARG A 140 12.43 13.66 -12.66
C ARG A 140 13.95 13.75 -12.56
N LEU A 141 14.62 14.54 -13.40
CA LEU A 141 16.09 14.63 -13.46
C LEU A 141 16.67 15.85 -12.74
N ASP A 142 15.86 16.54 -11.94
CA ASP A 142 16.26 17.68 -11.14
C ASP A 142 15.60 17.66 -9.75
N THR A 143 16.19 18.36 -8.79
CA THR A 143 15.60 18.60 -7.47
C THR A 143 14.48 19.65 -7.56
N ILE A 144 13.76 19.90 -6.46
CA ILE A 144 12.81 21.03 -6.40
C ILE A 144 13.49 22.38 -6.70
N ASP A 145 14.78 22.52 -6.38
CA ASP A 145 15.58 23.72 -6.67
C ASP A 145 16.20 23.75 -8.09
N GLY A 146 15.89 22.79 -8.96
CA GLY A 146 16.46 22.72 -10.32
C GLY A 146 17.90 22.18 -10.40
N THR A 147 18.42 21.59 -9.32
CA THR A 147 19.75 20.96 -9.33
C THR A 147 19.68 19.62 -10.05
N PRO A 148 20.53 19.33 -11.05
CA PRO A 148 20.51 18.05 -11.76
C PRO A 148 20.78 16.85 -10.84
N ILE A 149 20.02 15.77 -11.03
CA ILE A 149 20.16 14.48 -10.33
C ILE A 149 20.19 13.33 -11.33
N GLU A 150 20.86 12.24 -10.94
CA GLU A 150 21.01 11.05 -11.78
C GLU A 150 19.67 10.35 -12.02
N GLU A 151 19.60 9.50 -13.04
CA GLU A 151 18.40 8.70 -13.30
C GLU A 151 18.15 7.71 -12.17
N LEU A 152 16.89 7.54 -11.78
CA LEU A 152 16.50 6.58 -10.75
C LEU A 152 16.52 5.16 -11.33
N PRO A 153 17.22 4.19 -10.72
CA PRO A 153 17.18 2.81 -11.18
C PRO A 153 15.76 2.23 -11.07
N ILE A 154 15.20 1.82 -12.21
CA ILE A 154 13.92 1.11 -12.30
C ILE A 154 14.22 -0.38 -12.47
N ASN A 155 13.54 -1.21 -11.68
CA ASN A 155 13.68 -2.66 -11.67
C ASN A 155 12.44 -3.31 -12.27
N GLU A 156 12.52 -4.59 -12.63
CA GLU A 156 11.39 -5.36 -13.13
C GLU A 156 11.07 -6.55 -12.22
N MET A 157 9.77 -6.79 -12.03
CA MET A 157 9.25 -8.00 -11.42
C MET A 157 8.42 -8.79 -12.43
N TYR A 158 8.42 -10.11 -12.29
CA TYR A 158 7.49 -11.00 -12.96
C TYR A 158 6.23 -11.13 -12.12
N ASN A 159 5.10 -10.68 -12.68
CA ASN A 159 3.80 -10.70 -12.05
C ASN A 159 2.99 -11.89 -12.61
N ASP A 160 2.93 -12.95 -11.81
CA ASP A 160 2.22 -14.21 -12.14
C ASP A 160 0.68 -14.07 -12.07
N GLY A 161 0.20 -12.95 -11.51
CA GLY A 161 -1.19 -12.60 -11.45
C GLY A 161 -1.98 -13.28 -10.33
N ARG A 162 -3.19 -12.77 -10.11
CA ARG A 162 -4.17 -13.30 -9.16
C ARG A 162 -5.32 -13.99 -9.90
N ARG A 163 -5.68 -15.20 -9.45
CA ARG A 163 -6.88 -15.90 -9.96
C ARG A 163 -8.16 -15.21 -9.48
N ILE A 164 -9.13 -15.09 -10.38
CA ILE A 164 -10.43 -14.47 -10.08
C ILE A 164 -11.53 -15.46 -10.44
N PHE A 165 -12.34 -15.87 -9.47
CA PHE A 165 -13.55 -16.64 -9.75
C PHE A 165 -14.66 -15.73 -10.24
N LEU A 166 -15.13 -15.96 -11.47
CA LEU A 166 -16.27 -15.25 -12.03
C LEU A 166 -17.50 -16.14 -12.01
N LYS A 167 -18.66 -15.58 -11.66
CA LYS A 167 -19.94 -16.28 -11.74
C LYS A 167 -21.07 -15.36 -12.20
N SER A 168 -21.49 -15.53 -13.45
CA SER A 168 -22.68 -14.85 -13.99
C SER A 168 -23.93 -15.72 -13.81
N LYS A 169 -25.07 -15.06 -13.58
CA LYS A 169 -26.35 -15.72 -13.32
C LYS A 169 -27.45 -15.11 -14.18
N TRP A 170 -28.22 -15.96 -14.85
CA TRP A 170 -29.40 -15.59 -15.61
C TRP A 170 -30.66 -16.24 -15.05
N GLN A 171 -31.79 -15.54 -15.15
CA GLN A 171 -33.12 -16.09 -14.93
C GLN A 171 -33.88 -16.12 -16.25
N VAL A 172 -34.39 -17.30 -16.60
CA VAL A 172 -35.22 -17.49 -17.78
C VAL A 172 -36.54 -16.75 -17.60
N LYS A 173 -36.97 -16.02 -18.64
CA LYS A 173 -38.20 -15.22 -18.60
C LYS A 173 -39.33 -15.90 -19.37
N ALA A 174 -40.48 -16.02 -18.72
CA ALA A 174 -41.78 -15.98 -19.39
C ALA A 174 -42.56 -14.78 -18.86
N ASN A 175 -42.69 -13.71 -19.65
CA ASN A 175 -43.69 -12.68 -19.34
C ASN A 175 -45.06 -13.22 -19.75
N VAL A 176 -46.08 -13.01 -18.91
CA VAL A 176 -47.47 -13.36 -19.25
C VAL A 176 -47.89 -12.48 -20.44
N GLY A 177 -47.78 -13.02 -21.66
CA GLY A 177 -48.11 -12.34 -22.92
C GLY A 177 -47.01 -12.34 -23.99
N GLU A 178 -45.75 -12.65 -23.63
CA GLU A 178 -44.64 -12.78 -24.58
C GLU A 178 -44.23 -14.25 -24.68
N LEU A 179 -44.36 -14.83 -25.87
CA LEU A 179 -44.11 -16.24 -26.16
C LEU A 179 -42.99 -16.32 -27.20
N VAL A 180 -42.11 -17.32 -27.06
CA VAL A 180 -41.11 -17.64 -28.08
C VAL A 180 -41.81 -18.40 -29.19
N ASP A 181 -41.79 -17.87 -30.41
CA ASP A 181 -42.49 -18.42 -31.57
C ASP A 181 -41.49 -18.78 -32.69
N LEU A 182 -41.03 -20.02 -32.67
CA LEU A 182 -40.17 -20.56 -33.72
C LEU A 182 -41.03 -20.99 -34.90
N SER A 183 -40.75 -20.45 -36.07
CA SER A 183 -41.56 -20.70 -37.25
C SER A 183 -40.72 -20.81 -38.51
N VAL A 184 -40.89 -21.91 -39.25
CA VAL A 184 -40.31 -22.10 -40.59
C VAL A 184 -41.41 -22.17 -41.64
N PHE A 185 -41.16 -21.56 -42.81
CA PHE A 185 -42.14 -21.39 -43.88
C PHE A 185 -41.51 -21.61 -45.27
N SER A 186 -42.28 -22.21 -46.19
CA SER A 186 -41.89 -22.37 -47.60
C SER A 186 -43.12 -22.50 -48.50
N ASP A 187 -43.04 -21.90 -49.68
CA ASP A 187 -44.06 -22.01 -50.74
C ASP A 187 -43.80 -23.16 -51.73
N ASP A 188 -42.55 -23.62 -51.82
CA ASP A 188 -42.14 -24.59 -52.85
C ASP A 188 -41.83 -25.98 -52.29
N GLY A 189 -41.95 -26.17 -50.97
CA GLY A 189 -41.50 -27.36 -50.26
C GLY A 189 -39.97 -27.42 -50.21
N ASN A 190 -39.38 -27.21 -49.04
CA ASN A 190 -37.94 -27.22 -48.84
C ASN A 190 -37.61 -27.32 -47.34
N THR A 191 -36.36 -27.70 -47.06
CA THR A 191 -35.80 -27.65 -45.72
C THR A 191 -35.53 -26.21 -45.29
N ARG A 192 -35.99 -25.86 -44.09
CA ARG A 192 -35.82 -24.55 -43.45
C ARG A 192 -35.49 -24.72 -41.98
N GLY A 193 -34.68 -23.82 -41.44
CA GLY A 193 -34.28 -23.81 -40.03
C GLY A 193 -34.31 -22.41 -39.45
N VAL A 194 -34.73 -22.30 -38.20
CA VAL A 194 -34.74 -21.05 -37.41
C VAL A 194 -34.28 -21.35 -36.01
N THR A 195 -33.43 -20.49 -35.48
CA THR A 195 -33.01 -20.52 -34.07
C THR A 195 -33.53 -19.28 -33.35
N GLU A 196 -33.77 -19.40 -32.04
CA GLU A 196 -34.12 -18.26 -31.19
C GLU A 196 -33.41 -18.42 -29.83
N GLY A 197 -32.75 -17.36 -29.38
CA GLY A 197 -32.09 -17.36 -28.08
C GLY A 197 -33.10 -17.49 -26.95
N VAL A 198 -32.79 -18.27 -25.91
CA VAL A 198 -33.66 -18.43 -24.74
C VAL A 198 -33.76 -17.08 -24.02
N PRO A 199 -34.96 -16.46 -23.92
CA PRO A 199 -35.09 -15.16 -23.27
C PRO A 199 -34.71 -15.21 -21.79
N MET A 200 -33.77 -14.36 -21.38
CA MET A 200 -33.16 -14.41 -20.06
C MET A 200 -32.81 -13.02 -19.53
N ASN A 201 -33.14 -12.77 -18.27
CA ASN A 201 -32.62 -11.64 -17.50
C ASN A 201 -31.25 -11.96 -16.92
N LEU A 202 -30.29 -11.08 -17.10
CA LEU A 202 -29.04 -11.11 -16.35
C LEU A 202 -29.29 -10.60 -14.91
N LEU A 203 -29.09 -11.47 -13.92
CA LEU A 203 -29.26 -11.15 -12.49
C LEU A 203 -27.93 -10.80 -11.80
N ASN A 204 -26.83 -11.41 -12.23
CA ASN A 204 -25.49 -11.12 -11.74
C ASN A 204 -24.51 -11.16 -12.91
N GLN A 205 -23.71 -10.11 -13.07
CA GLN A 205 -22.71 -9.95 -14.11
C GLN A 205 -21.31 -9.97 -13.48
N SER A 206 -20.67 -11.14 -13.44
CA SER A 206 -19.22 -11.22 -13.15
C SER A 206 -18.37 -11.23 -14.41
N HIS A 207 -18.89 -11.77 -15.51
CA HIS A 207 -18.24 -11.73 -16.82
C HIS A 207 -18.66 -10.46 -17.56
N GLU A 208 -17.71 -9.69 -18.10
CA GLU A 208 -18.01 -8.49 -18.90
C GLU A 208 -18.83 -8.81 -20.17
N GLN A 209 -18.60 -10.00 -20.73
CA GLN A 209 -19.30 -10.55 -21.89
C GLN A 209 -20.77 -10.91 -21.62
N ALA A 210 -21.17 -11.07 -20.35
CA ALA A 210 -22.52 -11.51 -20.03
C ALA A 210 -23.57 -10.44 -20.39
N LYS A 211 -24.60 -10.84 -21.15
CA LYS A 211 -25.71 -9.98 -21.60
C LYS A 211 -27.06 -10.63 -21.27
N ALA A 212 -28.11 -9.80 -21.19
CA ALA A 212 -29.47 -10.31 -21.23
C ALA A 212 -29.82 -10.78 -22.65
N VAL A 213 -30.70 -11.78 -22.74
CA VAL A 213 -31.18 -12.33 -24.02
C VAL A 213 -32.63 -11.90 -24.22
N PHE A 214 -32.93 -11.26 -25.36
CA PHE A 214 -34.24 -10.65 -25.62
C PHE A 214 -35.15 -11.58 -26.43
N PHE A 215 -36.47 -11.46 -26.21
CA PHE A 215 -37.48 -12.14 -27.04
C PHE A 215 -37.34 -11.77 -28.53
N ASN A 216 -37.71 -12.70 -29.41
CA ASN A 216 -37.66 -12.54 -30.87
C ASN A 216 -36.24 -12.28 -31.42
N SER A 217 -35.20 -12.61 -30.66
CA SER A 217 -33.83 -12.59 -31.15
C SER A 217 -33.59 -13.89 -31.93
N GLN A 218 -33.77 -13.83 -33.24
CA GLN A 218 -33.71 -15.02 -34.10
C GLN A 218 -32.43 -15.07 -34.91
N GLY A 219 -32.03 -16.31 -35.24
CA GLY A 219 -30.95 -16.65 -36.14
C GLY A 219 -31.40 -17.74 -37.10
N ASN A 220 -30.45 -18.29 -37.84
CA ASN A 220 -30.65 -19.47 -38.67
C ASN A 220 -29.70 -20.59 -38.23
N GLU A 221 -29.70 -21.69 -38.98
CA GLU A 221 -28.87 -22.86 -38.66
C GLU A 221 -27.38 -22.51 -38.53
N ASN A 222 -26.89 -21.60 -39.37
CA ASN A 222 -25.46 -21.30 -39.54
C ASN A 222 -25.04 -19.93 -38.99
N HIS A 223 -25.98 -19.03 -38.69
CA HIS A 223 -25.67 -17.68 -38.21
C HIS A 223 -26.60 -17.27 -37.06
N GLY A 224 -26.01 -16.75 -35.99
CA GLY A 224 -26.72 -16.17 -34.84
C GLY A 224 -27.10 -14.71 -35.06
N SER A 225 -27.59 -14.08 -33.99
CA SER A 225 -27.78 -12.62 -33.94
C SER A 225 -27.40 -12.08 -32.56
N THR A 226 -27.03 -10.79 -32.49
CA THR A 226 -26.55 -10.16 -31.25
C THR A 226 -27.48 -10.37 -30.05
N GLY A 227 -28.80 -10.31 -30.26
CA GLY A 227 -29.78 -10.44 -29.18
C GLY A 227 -29.88 -11.85 -28.58
N MET A 228 -29.32 -12.87 -29.24
CA MET A 228 -29.32 -14.26 -28.79
C MET A 228 -28.17 -14.59 -27.82
N MET A 229 -27.10 -13.80 -27.84
CA MET A 229 -25.86 -14.14 -27.12
C MET A 229 -26.03 -13.89 -25.62
N MET A 230 -25.88 -14.94 -24.80
CA MET A 230 -25.80 -14.78 -23.35
C MET A 230 -24.39 -14.33 -22.92
N LEU A 231 -23.36 -14.76 -23.65
CA LEU A 231 -21.97 -14.31 -23.52
C LEU A 231 -21.52 -13.87 -24.90
N ALA A 232 -21.20 -12.59 -25.09
CA ALA A 232 -20.90 -12.03 -26.40
C ALA A 232 -19.46 -11.53 -26.49
N ASN A 233 -18.78 -11.91 -27.57
CA ASN A 233 -17.45 -11.45 -27.97
C ASN A 233 -16.42 -11.55 -26.84
N PHE A 234 -15.98 -12.79 -26.57
CA PHE A 234 -14.86 -13.02 -25.66
C PHE A 234 -13.64 -12.21 -26.12
N ASP A 235 -13.01 -11.53 -25.17
CA ASP A 235 -11.85 -10.65 -25.41
C ASP A 235 -10.54 -11.42 -25.50
N ARG A 236 -10.55 -12.71 -25.16
CA ARG A 236 -9.38 -13.59 -25.10
C ARG A 236 -9.85 -15.04 -24.97
N ASP A 237 -8.90 -15.95 -25.10
CA ASP A 237 -9.13 -17.38 -24.90
C ASP A 237 -9.49 -17.68 -23.44
N ARG A 238 -10.52 -18.50 -23.22
CA ARG A 238 -11.03 -18.86 -21.89
C ARG A 238 -11.61 -20.27 -21.88
N GLU A 239 -11.65 -20.84 -20.68
CA GLU A 239 -12.45 -22.03 -20.39
C GLU A 239 -13.63 -21.61 -19.51
N VAL A 240 -14.84 -21.85 -19.98
CA VAL A 240 -16.08 -21.48 -19.26
C VAL A 240 -16.97 -22.70 -19.05
N ARG A 241 -17.57 -22.80 -17.87
CA ARG A 241 -18.55 -23.84 -17.55
C ARG A 241 -19.94 -23.22 -17.49
N ILE A 242 -20.87 -23.76 -18.28
CA ILE A 242 -22.24 -23.30 -18.39
C ILE A 242 -23.18 -24.41 -17.93
N TYR A 243 -24.02 -24.12 -16.95
CA TYR A 243 -24.83 -25.15 -16.32
C TYR A 243 -26.19 -24.63 -15.84
N SER A 244 -27.12 -25.56 -15.66
CA SER A 244 -28.44 -25.37 -15.06
C SER A 244 -28.88 -26.64 -14.35
N ASP A 245 -29.35 -26.52 -13.11
CA ASP A 245 -29.92 -27.66 -12.38
C ASP A 245 -31.34 -28.00 -12.88
N SER A 246 -32.06 -27.00 -13.40
CA SER A 246 -33.45 -27.10 -13.86
C SER A 246 -33.75 -25.96 -14.83
N PHE A 247 -34.05 -26.35 -16.06
CA PHE A 247 -34.51 -25.49 -17.15
C PHE A 247 -35.80 -26.06 -17.73
N LYS A 248 -36.89 -25.34 -17.52
CA LYS A 248 -38.24 -25.75 -17.90
C LYS A 248 -38.70 -25.04 -19.16
N PHE A 249 -39.38 -25.79 -20.00
CA PHE A 249 -40.05 -25.27 -21.19
C PHE A 249 -41.17 -26.22 -21.61
N ARG A 250 -42.21 -25.68 -22.25
CA ARG A 250 -43.28 -26.47 -22.84
C ARG A 250 -43.48 -26.06 -24.31
N PRO A 251 -43.17 -26.96 -25.27
CA PRO A 251 -43.39 -26.71 -26.67
C PRO A 251 -44.83 -27.01 -27.07
N ASN A 252 -45.52 -26.02 -27.66
CA ASN A 252 -46.86 -26.15 -28.22
C ASN A 252 -46.77 -25.99 -29.75
N ILE A 253 -47.05 -27.07 -30.47
CA ILE A 253 -47.06 -27.10 -31.93
C ILE A 253 -48.38 -26.48 -32.41
N THR A 254 -48.32 -25.30 -33.04
CA THR A 254 -49.51 -24.57 -33.51
C THR A 254 -49.75 -24.72 -35.01
N ARG A 255 -48.73 -25.15 -35.77
CA ARG A 255 -48.79 -25.53 -37.19
C ARG A 255 -47.83 -26.70 -37.43
N ALA A 256 -48.26 -27.69 -38.20
CA ALA A 256 -47.53 -28.95 -38.42
C ALA A 256 -47.73 -29.45 -39.86
N GLN A 257 -47.05 -28.82 -40.82
CA GLN A 257 -47.12 -29.18 -42.25
C GLN A 257 -45.72 -29.53 -42.77
N TYR A 258 -45.29 -30.76 -42.52
CA TYR A 258 -43.92 -31.22 -42.78
C TYR A 258 -43.87 -32.66 -43.28
N ASP A 259 -42.78 -33.00 -43.97
CA ASP A 259 -42.38 -34.37 -44.23
C ASP A 259 -41.56 -34.91 -43.04
N TRP A 260 -40.62 -34.10 -42.54
CA TRP A 260 -39.97 -34.31 -41.25
C TRP A 260 -39.70 -32.98 -40.53
N ALA A 261 -39.60 -33.04 -39.20
CA ALA A 261 -39.27 -31.89 -38.36
C ALA A 261 -38.52 -32.35 -37.11
N TYR A 262 -37.65 -31.49 -36.58
CA TYR A 262 -37.10 -31.63 -35.24
C TYR A 262 -37.11 -30.30 -34.48
N PHE A 263 -37.09 -30.43 -33.16
CA PHE A 263 -36.87 -29.34 -32.21
C PHE A 263 -35.74 -29.71 -31.26
N LYS A 264 -34.84 -28.77 -31.03
CA LYS A 264 -33.70 -28.93 -30.12
C LYS A 264 -33.59 -27.75 -29.16
N VAL A 265 -33.06 -28.03 -27.98
CA VAL A 265 -32.46 -27.02 -27.09
C VAL A 265 -30.95 -27.21 -27.17
N CYS A 266 -30.21 -26.14 -27.42
CA CYS A 266 -28.78 -26.22 -27.67
C CYS A 266 -28.01 -25.14 -26.89
N LEU A 267 -26.80 -25.49 -26.47
CA LEU A 267 -25.75 -24.50 -26.22
C LEU A 267 -24.89 -24.40 -27.48
N THR A 268 -24.77 -23.18 -28.01
CA THR A 268 -24.15 -22.93 -29.30
C THR A 268 -23.04 -21.91 -29.15
N VAL A 269 -21.86 -22.25 -29.65
CA VAL A 269 -20.71 -21.36 -29.79
C VAL A 269 -20.72 -20.78 -31.20
N TYR A 270 -20.57 -19.47 -31.28
CA TYR A 270 -20.46 -18.70 -32.51
C TYR A 270 -19.09 -18.04 -32.59
N GLU A 271 -18.56 -17.87 -33.80
CA GLU A 271 -17.26 -17.26 -34.09
C GLU A 271 -17.38 -16.03 -35.00
N ASN A 272 -16.23 -15.46 -35.37
CA ASN A 272 -16.11 -14.27 -36.24
C ASN A 272 -16.74 -13.00 -35.65
N GLY A 273 -16.68 -12.87 -34.31
CA GLY A 273 -17.11 -11.67 -33.59
C GLY A 273 -18.59 -11.37 -33.83
N ILE A 274 -18.89 -10.17 -34.34
CA ILE A 274 -20.26 -9.70 -34.55
C ILE A 274 -21.00 -10.39 -35.71
N ASN A 275 -20.33 -11.22 -36.50
CA ASN A 275 -20.98 -11.99 -37.57
C ASN A 275 -21.72 -13.22 -37.04
N TYR A 276 -21.28 -13.75 -35.89
CA TYR A 276 -21.85 -14.92 -35.23
C TYR A 276 -22.04 -16.12 -36.15
N ASP A 277 -20.96 -16.56 -36.79
CA ASP A 277 -20.96 -17.76 -37.63
C ASP A 277 -20.94 -19.01 -36.74
N LEU A 278 -21.69 -20.05 -37.09
CA LEU A 278 -21.77 -21.26 -36.27
C LEU A 278 -20.40 -21.95 -36.18
N LYS A 279 -19.88 -22.08 -34.96
CA LYS A 279 -18.66 -22.84 -34.64
C LYS A 279 -18.98 -24.24 -34.12
N GLU A 280 -19.76 -24.32 -33.04
CA GLU A 280 -20.11 -25.57 -32.37
C GLU A 280 -21.55 -25.52 -31.83
N ARG A 281 -22.25 -26.65 -31.86
CA ARG A 281 -23.60 -26.77 -31.25
C ARG A 281 -23.70 -28.06 -30.43
N ARG A 282 -23.89 -27.92 -29.13
CA ARG A 282 -24.17 -29.02 -28.20
C ARG A 282 -25.67 -29.14 -27.94
N VAL A 283 -26.22 -30.32 -28.18
CA VAL A 283 -27.65 -30.58 -28.08
C VAL A 283 -27.99 -31.08 -26.69
N LEU A 284 -28.80 -30.30 -25.95
CA LEU A 284 -29.24 -30.62 -24.58
C LEU A 284 -30.58 -31.37 -24.56
N PHE A 285 -31.44 -31.09 -25.54
CA PHE A 285 -32.73 -31.76 -25.74
C PHE A 285 -33.00 -31.94 -27.23
N HIS A 286 -33.63 -33.06 -27.62
CA HIS A 286 -33.92 -33.35 -29.01
C HIS A 286 -35.21 -34.16 -29.19
N ALA A 287 -36.18 -33.61 -29.93
CA ALA A 287 -37.39 -34.30 -30.36
C ALA A 287 -37.59 -34.19 -31.88
N GLY A 288 -38.13 -35.24 -32.49
CA GLY A 288 -38.37 -35.34 -33.92
C GLY A 288 -37.30 -36.11 -34.68
N GLU A 289 -37.18 -35.79 -35.97
CA GLU A 289 -36.30 -36.47 -36.93
C GLU A 289 -34.90 -36.69 -36.36
N THR A 290 -34.35 -37.89 -36.50
CA THR A 290 -33.05 -38.34 -35.93
C THR A 290 -32.94 -38.40 -34.40
N SER A 291 -33.99 -38.10 -33.63
CA SER A 291 -33.98 -38.33 -32.18
C SER A 291 -34.17 -39.81 -31.85
N THR A 292 -33.36 -40.34 -30.93
CA THR A 292 -33.49 -41.73 -30.44
C THR A 292 -34.45 -41.86 -29.26
N SER A 293 -34.69 -40.78 -28.51
CA SER A 293 -35.53 -40.76 -27.32
C SER A 293 -36.96 -40.29 -27.61
N LEU A 294 -37.12 -39.29 -28.49
CA LEU A 294 -38.40 -38.72 -28.90
C LEU A 294 -38.47 -38.63 -30.43
N PRO A 295 -38.45 -39.75 -31.17
CA PRO A 295 -38.35 -39.77 -32.64
C PRO A 295 -39.55 -39.11 -33.34
N ASN A 296 -40.72 -39.10 -32.71
CA ASN A 296 -41.90 -38.45 -33.26
C ASN A 296 -41.97 -37.00 -32.78
N PHE A 297 -41.84 -36.05 -33.70
CA PHE A 297 -41.90 -34.61 -33.42
C PHE A 297 -43.18 -34.19 -32.68
N MET A 298 -44.32 -34.83 -32.97
CA MET A 298 -45.59 -34.52 -32.30
C MET A 298 -45.61 -34.93 -30.83
N SER A 299 -44.77 -35.87 -30.40
CA SER A 299 -44.75 -36.37 -29.03
C SER A 299 -44.30 -35.31 -28.01
N MET A 300 -43.67 -34.22 -28.44
CA MET A 300 -43.32 -33.14 -27.52
C MET A 300 -44.47 -32.18 -27.22
N ASN A 301 -45.50 -32.16 -28.06
CA ASN A 301 -46.54 -31.14 -28.03
C ASN A 301 -47.29 -31.09 -26.67
N GLY A 302 -47.27 -29.93 -26.02
CA GLY A 302 -47.97 -29.66 -24.76
C GLY A 302 -47.30 -30.27 -23.52
N ASN A 303 -46.22 -31.02 -23.65
CA ASN A 303 -45.51 -31.62 -22.52
C ASN A 303 -44.58 -30.61 -21.87
N LEU A 304 -44.59 -30.56 -20.53
CA LEU A 304 -43.60 -29.79 -19.78
C LEU A 304 -42.31 -30.61 -19.67
N TYR A 305 -41.22 -30.03 -20.15
CA TYR A 305 -39.87 -30.58 -19.97
C TYR A 305 -39.15 -29.79 -18.89
N ASP A 306 -38.28 -30.48 -18.16
CA ASP A 306 -37.38 -29.92 -17.16
C ASP A 306 -36.04 -30.63 -17.37
N ILE A 307 -35.04 -29.90 -17.84
CA ILE A 307 -33.72 -30.45 -18.16
C ILE A 307 -32.66 -29.80 -17.27
N GLY A 308 -31.70 -30.59 -16.80
CA GLY A 308 -30.45 -30.10 -16.22
C GLY A 308 -29.31 -30.35 -17.20
N PHE A 309 -28.30 -29.48 -17.19
CA PHE A 309 -27.11 -29.61 -18.03
C PHE A 309 -25.89 -28.97 -17.37
N ASP A 310 -24.71 -29.41 -17.78
CA ASP A 310 -23.42 -28.95 -17.27
C ASP A 310 -22.34 -29.18 -18.33
N GLU A 311 -21.94 -28.10 -18.99
CA GLU A 311 -21.10 -28.13 -20.19
C GLU A 311 -19.93 -27.16 -20.07
N SER A 312 -18.72 -27.61 -20.39
CA SER A 312 -17.52 -26.75 -20.47
C SER A 312 -17.11 -26.45 -21.90
N PHE A 313 -16.78 -25.21 -22.20
CA PHE A 313 -16.33 -24.76 -23.53
C PHE A 313 -14.95 -24.11 -23.44
N GLU A 314 -14.07 -24.49 -24.37
CA GLU A 314 -12.90 -23.70 -24.72
C GLU A 314 -13.31 -22.68 -25.78
N VAL A 315 -13.33 -21.41 -25.41
CA VAL A 315 -13.64 -20.29 -26.30
C VAL A 315 -12.37 -19.53 -26.64
N VAL A 316 -12.28 -19.02 -27.86
CA VAL A 316 -11.18 -18.15 -28.31
C VAL A 316 -11.64 -16.70 -28.41
N GLU A 317 -10.68 -15.78 -28.56
CA GLU A 317 -10.99 -14.37 -28.81
C GLU A 317 -11.98 -14.20 -29.99
N GLY A 318 -13.06 -13.45 -29.76
CA GLY A 318 -14.14 -13.21 -30.72
C GLY A 318 -15.30 -14.21 -30.65
N ASP A 319 -15.17 -15.32 -29.93
CA ASP A 319 -16.28 -16.28 -29.77
C ASP A 319 -17.45 -15.68 -28.97
N SER A 320 -18.64 -16.25 -29.12
CA SER A 320 -19.84 -15.94 -28.35
C SER A 320 -20.62 -17.22 -28.03
N ILE A 321 -21.39 -17.24 -26.95
CA ILE A 321 -22.21 -18.39 -26.56
C ILE A 321 -23.67 -17.97 -26.42
N ALA A 322 -24.56 -18.81 -26.96
CA ALA A 322 -26.01 -18.72 -26.80
C ALA A 322 -26.59 -20.03 -26.25
N LEU A 323 -27.57 -19.91 -25.36
CA LEU A 323 -28.55 -20.98 -25.13
C LEU A 323 -29.72 -20.70 -26.07
N GLU A 324 -30.04 -21.64 -26.96
CA GLU A 324 -31.01 -21.42 -28.03
C GLU A 324 -31.99 -22.59 -28.20
N PHE A 325 -33.17 -22.25 -28.71
CA PHE A 325 -34.10 -23.20 -29.27
C PHE A 325 -33.89 -23.28 -30.79
N PHE A 326 -33.92 -24.48 -31.35
CA PHE A 326 -33.69 -24.71 -32.77
C PHE A 326 -34.81 -25.56 -33.37
N LEU A 327 -35.55 -24.98 -34.33
CA LEU A 327 -36.55 -25.68 -35.14
C LEU A 327 -36.01 -25.85 -36.56
N LYS A 328 -36.01 -27.09 -37.07
CA LYS A 328 -35.74 -27.38 -38.47
C LYS A 328 -36.78 -28.34 -39.02
N SER A 329 -37.21 -28.11 -40.24
CA SER A 329 -38.19 -28.98 -40.89
C SER A 329 -38.02 -28.96 -42.40
N ASP A 330 -38.28 -30.10 -43.01
CA ASP A 330 -38.58 -30.20 -44.43
C ASP A 330 -40.09 -30.12 -44.65
N LEU A 331 -40.49 -29.09 -45.37
CA LEU A 331 -41.89 -28.72 -45.51
C LEU A 331 -42.51 -29.48 -46.69
N SER A 332 -43.65 -30.12 -46.45
CA SER A 332 -44.41 -30.87 -47.47
C SER A 332 -44.70 -30.00 -48.71
N GLY A 333 -44.73 -30.55 -49.91
CA GLY A 333 -44.97 -29.78 -51.15
C GLY A 333 -46.30 -29.01 -51.22
N GLY A 334 -46.28 -27.86 -51.92
CA GLY A 334 -47.42 -26.96 -52.16
C GLY A 334 -47.34 -25.64 -51.38
N GLY A 335 -47.93 -24.56 -51.90
CA GLY A 335 -47.81 -23.20 -51.35
C GLY A 335 -48.27 -23.03 -49.90
N GLY A 336 -47.59 -22.15 -49.16
CA GLY A 336 -48.02 -21.65 -47.86
C GLY A 336 -47.77 -22.55 -46.64
N LYS A 337 -46.78 -23.46 -46.70
CA LYS A 337 -46.59 -24.50 -45.67
C LYS A 337 -45.76 -23.99 -44.50
N ARG A 338 -46.17 -24.38 -43.29
CA ARG A 338 -45.57 -23.85 -42.06
C ARG A 338 -45.48 -24.91 -40.96
N VAL A 339 -44.37 -24.87 -40.23
CA VAL A 339 -44.24 -25.48 -38.91
C VAL A 339 -43.98 -24.38 -37.90
N THR A 340 -44.76 -24.36 -36.83
CA THR A 340 -44.63 -23.38 -35.75
C THR A 340 -44.65 -24.08 -34.41
N VAL A 341 -43.61 -23.85 -33.61
CA VAL A 341 -43.51 -24.27 -32.21
C VAL A 341 -43.50 -23.03 -31.34
N ARG A 342 -44.51 -22.92 -30.49
CA ARG A 342 -44.68 -21.85 -29.51
C ARG A 342 -44.27 -22.35 -28.13
N LEU A 343 -43.37 -21.66 -27.46
CA LEU A 343 -42.93 -22.06 -26.12
C LEU A 343 -43.61 -21.24 -25.05
N ASP A 344 -44.09 -21.93 -24.01
CA ASP A 344 -44.55 -21.34 -22.76
C ASP A 344 -43.91 -22.06 -21.57
N ASN A 345 -44.25 -21.59 -20.35
CA ASN A 345 -43.68 -22.11 -19.09
C ASN A 345 -42.15 -22.15 -19.06
N LEU A 346 -41.53 -21.10 -19.61
CA LEU A 346 -40.08 -20.90 -19.55
C LEU A 346 -39.71 -20.47 -18.13
N ASP A 347 -38.97 -21.33 -17.43
CA ASP A 347 -38.53 -21.11 -16.05
C ASP A 347 -37.19 -21.80 -15.79
N GLY A 348 -36.41 -21.29 -14.84
CA GLY A 348 -35.11 -21.83 -14.50
C GLY A 348 -34.02 -20.78 -14.38
N TYR A 349 -32.85 -21.24 -13.92
CA TYR A 349 -31.64 -20.44 -13.80
C TYR A 349 -30.52 -21.05 -14.62
N VAL A 350 -29.77 -20.20 -15.31
CA VAL A 350 -28.57 -20.58 -16.04
C VAL A 350 -27.39 -19.86 -15.38
N PHE A 351 -26.27 -20.56 -15.29
CA PHE A 351 -25.05 -20.05 -14.69
C PHE A 351 -23.88 -20.20 -15.65
N CYS A 352 -22.92 -19.30 -15.54
CA CYS A 352 -21.60 -19.43 -16.14
C CYS A 352 -20.58 -19.15 -15.04
N ASP A 353 -19.65 -20.08 -14.81
CA ASP A 353 -18.49 -19.84 -13.97
C ASP A 353 -17.16 -20.20 -14.63
N GLU A 354 -16.10 -19.51 -14.19
CA GLU A 354 -14.72 -19.77 -14.59
C GLU A 354 -13.75 -19.45 -13.45
N ASP A 355 -12.67 -20.23 -13.33
CA ASP A 355 -11.47 -19.84 -12.60
C ASP A 355 -10.58 -19.00 -13.52
N SER A 356 -10.91 -17.72 -13.60
CA SER A 356 -10.35 -16.80 -14.59
C SER A 356 -8.84 -16.62 -14.41
N PHE A 357 -8.09 -17.13 -15.38
CA PHE A 357 -6.66 -16.87 -15.55
C PHE A 357 -6.44 -15.57 -16.32
N PHE A 358 -5.27 -14.95 -16.15
CA PHE A 358 -4.80 -13.92 -17.06
C PHE A 358 -3.28 -14.05 -17.18
N GLU A 359 -2.78 -14.11 -18.42
CA GLU A 359 -1.37 -14.40 -18.71
C GLU A 359 -0.42 -13.50 -17.92
N PRO A 360 0.66 -14.04 -17.33
CA PRO A 360 1.64 -13.27 -16.59
C PRO A 360 2.24 -12.12 -17.39
N SER A 361 2.66 -11.07 -16.69
CA SER A 361 3.30 -9.91 -17.30
C SER A 361 4.47 -9.41 -16.44
N ASN A 362 5.41 -8.69 -17.04
CA ASN A 362 6.39 -7.95 -16.26
C ASN A 362 5.81 -6.61 -15.80
N SER A 363 6.24 -6.14 -14.64
CA SER A 363 5.89 -4.82 -14.13
C SER A 363 7.12 -4.13 -13.57
N LYS A 364 7.21 -2.82 -13.81
CA LYS A 364 8.29 -1.99 -13.28
C LYS A 364 8.05 -1.65 -11.81
N PHE A 365 9.12 -1.48 -11.04
CA PHE A 365 9.05 -1.02 -9.66
C PHE A 365 10.36 -0.33 -9.25
N VAL A 366 10.32 0.34 -8.10
CA VAL A 366 11.50 0.89 -7.42
C VAL A 366 11.56 0.35 -6.00
N PHE A 367 12.75 0.08 -5.46
CA PHE A 367 12.82 -0.34 -4.06
C PHE A 367 12.52 0.83 -3.13
N VAL A 368 11.99 0.52 -1.94
CA VAL A 368 11.72 1.52 -0.90
C VAL A 368 12.98 2.31 -0.54
N TYR A 369 14.15 1.66 -0.49
CA TYR A 369 15.42 2.34 -0.25
C TYR A 369 15.68 3.44 -1.28
N ASP A 370 15.63 3.07 -2.56
CA ASP A 370 15.97 3.94 -3.69
C ASP A 370 14.95 5.08 -3.81
N MET A 371 13.67 4.78 -3.56
CA MET A 371 12.61 5.78 -3.53
C MET A 371 12.79 6.81 -2.40
N ILE A 372 13.11 6.38 -1.17
CA ILE A 372 13.30 7.31 -0.05
C ILE A 372 14.58 8.14 -0.25
N ASP A 373 15.68 7.54 -0.72
CA ASP A 373 16.91 8.30 -1.05
C ASP A 373 16.63 9.35 -2.14
N ARG A 374 15.87 8.97 -3.17
CA ARG A 374 15.45 9.87 -4.24
C ARG A 374 14.61 11.03 -3.74
N LEU A 375 13.54 10.76 -3.00
CA LEU A 375 12.67 11.79 -2.42
C LEU A 375 13.44 12.69 -1.47
N SER A 376 14.32 12.13 -0.64
CA SER A 376 15.18 12.90 0.26
C SER A 376 16.09 13.84 -0.53
N THR A 377 16.69 13.37 -1.61
CA THR A 377 17.54 14.18 -2.50
C THR A 377 16.73 15.28 -3.19
N ILE A 378 15.53 14.98 -3.70
CA ILE A 378 14.66 15.96 -4.35
C ILE A 378 14.22 17.06 -3.38
N CYS A 379 13.85 16.70 -2.15
CA CYS A 379 13.40 17.66 -1.13
C CYS A 379 14.54 18.55 -0.64
N THR A 380 15.71 17.97 -0.39
CA THR A 380 16.81 18.66 0.33
C THR A 380 17.87 19.25 -0.59
N SER A 381 17.88 18.85 -1.86
CA SER A 381 18.95 19.15 -2.84
C SER A 381 20.34 18.64 -2.41
N LEU A 382 20.39 17.72 -1.44
CA LEU A 382 21.60 17.09 -0.93
C LEU A 382 21.62 15.61 -1.34
N ARG A 383 22.77 15.13 -1.80
CA ARG A 383 22.96 13.72 -2.20
C ARG A 383 23.50 12.88 -1.05
N GLY A 384 23.13 11.59 -1.03
CA GLY A 384 23.67 10.62 -0.07
C GLY A 384 23.27 10.91 1.38
N VAL A 385 22.09 11.54 1.56
CA VAL A 385 21.56 11.90 2.88
C VAL A 385 20.67 10.82 3.48
N PHE A 386 20.46 9.68 2.80
CA PHE A 386 19.66 8.58 3.33
C PHE A 386 20.53 7.38 3.75
N TYR A 387 20.14 6.75 4.86
CA TYR A 387 20.75 5.53 5.37
C TYR A 387 19.71 4.62 6.03
N SER A 388 19.79 3.32 5.74
CA SER A 388 18.92 2.34 6.38
C SER A 388 19.52 0.95 6.30
N LYS A 389 19.82 0.32 7.45
CA LYS A 389 20.18 -1.12 7.44
C LYS A 389 18.98 -2.01 7.19
N TYR A 390 17.78 -1.56 7.57
CA TYR A 390 16.55 -2.32 7.36
C TYR A 390 16.19 -2.50 5.88
N TYR A 391 16.27 -1.43 5.09
CA TYR A 391 16.04 -1.46 3.64
C TYR A 391 17.34 -1.64 2.82
N GLY A 392 18.50 -1.61 3.48
CA GLY A 392 19.80 -1.69 2.84
C GLY A 392 20.05 -3.05 2.19
N ARG A 393 20.70 -3.02 1.02
CA ARG A 393 21.07 -4.21 0.25
C ARG A 393 22.58 -4.37 0.12
N THR A 394 23.06 -5.59 -0.10
CA THR A 394 24.49 -5.88 -0.27
C THR A 394 25.11 -5.19 -1.49
N ASP A 395 24.34 -5.01 -2.58
CA ASP A 395 24.74 -4.26 -3.78
C ASP A 395 24.95 -2.75 -3.51
N LEU A 396 24.28 -2.20 -2.50
CA LEU A 396 24.46 -0.82 -2.04
C LEU A 396 25.63 -0.67 -1.04
N GLY A 397 26.41 -1.75 -0.81
CA GLY A 397 27.55 -1.75 0.10
C GLY A 397 27.22 -2.10 1.56
N TYR A 398 26.00 -2.57 1.86
CA TYR A 398 25.67 -3.08 3.20
C TYR A 398 26.25 -4.48 3.41
N ALA A 399 26.64 -4.82 4.64
CA ALA A 399 27.25 -6.12 4.95
C ALA A 399 26.29 -7.32 4.73
N GLN A 400 24.99 -7.08 4.87
CA GLN A 400 23.93 -8.06 4.67
C GLN A 400 22.66 -7.36 4.17
N ASN A 401 21.80 -8.08 3.47
CA ASN A 401 20.47 -7.58 3.12
C ASN A 401 19.64 -7.43 4.39
N GLY A 402 19.06 -6.25 4.58
CA GLY A 402 18.13 -5.99 5.67
C GLY A 402 16.80 -6.75 5.51
N PRO A 403 15.99 -6.87 6.59
CA PRO A 403 14.71 -7.59 6.52
C PRO A 403 13.69 -6.98 5.54
N GLY A 404 13.81 -5.69 5.24
CA GLY A 404 12.99 -4.97 4.25
C GLY A 404 13.69 -4.72 2.91
N ALA A 405 14.87 -5.31 2.69
CA ALA A 405 15.74 -5.01 1.55
C ALA A 405 15.08 -5.22 0.17
N PHE A 406 14.11 -6.13 0.09
CA PHE A 406 13.36 -6.45 -1.12
C PHE A 406 11.90 -6.00 -1.05
N VAL A 407 11.62 -4.87 -0.38
CA VAL A 407 10.31 -4.22 -0.50
C VAL A 407 10.36 -3.22 -1.67
N GLY A 408 9.49 -3.44 -2.65
CA GLY A 408 9.30 -2.58 -3.82
C GLY A 408 8.08 -1.68 -3.70
N VAL A 409 8.03 -0.66 -4.55
CA VAL A 409 6.85 0.19 -4.78
C VAL A 409 6.61 0.28 -6.28
N THR A 410 5.36 0.08 -6.69
CA THR A 410 4.86 0.24 -8.07
C THR A 410 3.60 1.10 -8.08
N HIS A 411 3.18 1.56 -9.25
CA HIS A 411 1.86 2.15 -9.48
C HIS A 411 1.12 1.49 -10.65
N GLY A 412 -0.14 1.88 -10.84
CA GLY A 412 -1.05 1.25 -11.81
C GLY A 412 -0.56 1.32 -13.25
N PHE A 413 -0.01 2.45 -13.70
CA PHE A 413 0.58 2.56 -15.04
C PHE A 413 1.68 1.53 -15.29
N TRP A 414 2.60 1.32 -14.34
CA TRP A 414 3.64 0.29 -14.48
C TRP A 414 3.09 -1.13 -14.43
N ILE A 415 2.09 -1.39 -13.60
CA ILE A 415 1.39 -2.69 -13.55
C ILE A 415 0.73 -3.01 -14.91
N ARG A 416 0.17 -1.99 -15.57
CA ARG A 416 -0.46 -2.08 -16.89
C ARG A 416 0.53 -2.12 -18.05
N GLY A 417 1.83 -1.94 -17.80
CA GLY A 417 2.87 -1.96 -18.82
C GLY A 417 3.07 -0.64 -19.57
N PHE A 418 2.55 0.48 -19.07
CA PHE A 418 2.89 1.79 -19.62
C PHE A 418 4.34 2.15 -19.30
N ASP A 419 4.97 2.89 -20.23
CA ASP A 419 6.36 3.30 -20.14
C ASP A 419 6.53 4.78 -20.50
N LYS A 420 7.57 5.41 -19.95
CA LYS A 420 7.95 6.78 -20.23
C LYS A 420 8.38 6.96 -21.69
N LEU A 421 8.93 5.91 -22.29
CA LEU A 421 9.37 5.90 -23.67
C LEU A 421 8.39 5.14 -24.58
N PRO A 422 8.19 5.58 -25.83
CA PRO A 422 8.74 6.79 -26.43
C PRO A 422 8.11 8.08 -25.86
N LEU A 423 8.86 9.19 -25.90
CA LEU A 423 8.34 10.49 -25.46
C LEU A 423 7.24 10.98 -26.43
N SER A 424 6.32 11.78 -25.91
CA SER A 424 5.31 12.44 -26.72
C SER A 424 5.95 13.32 -27.81
N THR A 425 5.36 13.29 -29.00
CA THR A 425 5.68 14.12 -30.17
C THR A 425 4.39 14.75 -30.71
N ASP A 426 4.48 15.67 -31.66
CA ASP A 426 3.31 16.28 -32.30
C ASP A 426 2.35 15.24 -32.94
N ASN A 427 2.86 14.05 -33.29
CA ASN A 427 2.09 12.99 -33.96
C ASN A 427 1.78 11.79 -33.04
N PHE A 428 2.30 11.77 -31.81
CA PHE A 428 2.11 10.67 -30.87
C PHE A 428 2.09 11.20 -29.45
N GLN A 429 1.00 10.99 -28.72
CA GLN A 429 0.89 11.39 -27.33
C GLN A 429 1.13 10.17 -26.44
N ASN A 430 2.22 10.18 -25.67
CA ASN A 430 2.41 9.20 -24.60
C ASN A 430 1.53 9.62 -23.40
N LEU A 431 0.65 8.73 -22.98
CA LEU A 431 -0.30 8.93 -21.87
C LEU A 431 0.25 8.47 -20.51
N PHE A 432 1.49 7.98 -20.45
CA PHE A 432 2.14 7.58 -19.21
C PHE A 432 2.27 8.76 -18.24
N LYS A 433 1.85 8.53 -17.00
CA LYS A 433 2.14 9.42 -15.87
C LYS A 433 3.16 8.75 -14.94
N PRO A 434 4.24 9.45 -14.54
CA PRO A 434 5.21 8.91 -13.60
C PRO A 434 4.63 8.60 -12.22
N LEU A 435 5.32 7.75 -11.48
CA LEU A 435 4.99 7.51 -10.07
C LEU A 435 5.23 8.81 -9.29
N THR A 436 4.14 9.37 -8.76
CA THR A 436 4.16 10.64 -8.02
C THR A 436 3.78 10.42 -6.56
N THR A 437 4.63 10.88 -5.65
CA THR A 437 4.39 10.78 -4.20
C THR A 437 5.23 11.79 -3.41
N SER A 438 5.03 11.87 -2.09
CA SER A 438 5.77 12.72 -1.17
C SER A 438 6.67 11.90 -0.25
N LEU A 439 7.73 12.53 0.29
CA LEU A 439 8.59 11.88 1.30
C LEU A 439 7.79 11.48 2.54
N LYS A 440 6.83 12.33 2.94
CA LYS A 440 5.93 12.08 4.08
C LYS A 440 5.07 10.85 3.86
N ASP A 441 4.43 10.70 2.70
CA ASP A 441 3.56 9.55 2.42
C ASP A 441 4.35 8.25 2.33
N ALA A 442 5.54 8.29 1.72
CA ALA A 442 6.46 7.17 1.65
C ALA A 442 6.89 6.70 3.06
N VAL A 443 7.37 7.64 3.89
CA VAL A 443 7.87 7.33 5.24
C VAL A 443 6.75 6.90 6.17
N SER A 444 5.61 7.60 6.18
CA SER A 444 4.46 7.24 7.02
C SER A 444 3.87 5.87 6.67
N SER A 445 3.79 5.54 5.37
CA SER A 445 3.39 4.21 4.89
C SER A 445 4.40 3.13 5.33
N CYS A 446 5.70 3.43 5.27
CA CYS A 446 6.74 2.54 5.79
C CYS A 446 6.63 2.31 7.31
N ILE A 447 6.39 3.36 8.09
CA ILE A 447 6.17 3.26 9.55
C ILE A 447 4.95 2.40 9.84
N ALA A 448 3.84 2.62 9.13
CA ALA A 448 2.61 1.87 9.27
C ALA A 448 2.81 0.38 8.98
N VAL A 449 3.40 0.03 7.84
CA VAL A 449 3.52 -1.38 7.42
C VAL A 449 4.67 -2.08 8.13
N HIS A 450 5.86 -1.48 8.23
CA HIS A 450 7.09 -2.19 8.62
C HIS A 450 7.53 -1.98 10.08
N ASN A 451 6.82 -1.18 10.88
CA ASN A 451 7.21 -0.82 12.25
C ASN A 451 8.65 -0.29 12.34
N VAL A 452 8.97 0.64 11.44
CA VAL A 452 10.23 1.40 11.42
C VAL A 452 10.02 2.78 12.07
N GLY A 453 11.12 3.47 12.38
CA GLY A 453 11.13 4.88 12.76
C GLY A 453 12.14 5.66 11.91
N MET A 454 12.08 6.99 11.95
CA MET A 454 12.96 7.90 11.26
C MET A 454 13.66 8.85 12.25
N GLY A 455 14.97 9.03 12.11
CA GLY A 455 15.72 10.07 12.81
C GLY A 455 16.71 10.76 11.89
N ILE A 456 17.29 11.85 12.36
CA ILE A 456 18.49 12.44 11.74
C ILE A 456 19.65 12.18 12.68
N GLU A 457 20.77 11.75 12.12
CA GLU A 457 22.03 11.60 12.84
C GLU A 457 23.14 12.35 12.13
N GLU A 458 24.11 12.84 12.91
CA GLU A 458 25.30 13.50 12.41
C GLU A 458 26.47 12.53 12.50
N ILE A 459 27.06 12.17 11.35
CA ILE A 459 28.29 11.36 11.29
C ILE A 459 29.33 12.16 10.52
N ASN A 460 30.53 12.34 11.11
CA ASN A 460 31.61 13.13 10.51
C ASN A 460 31.17 14.53 10.07
N ASN A 461 30.36 15.20 10.88
CA ASN A 461 29.79 16.53 10.61
C ASN A 461 28.82 16.62 9.42
N LYS A 462 28.30 15.48 8.94
CA LYS A 462 27.25 15.42 7.92
C LYS A 462 25.99 14.82 8.50
N GLU A 463 24.87 15.53 8.33
CA GLU A 463 23.56 15.04 8.72
C GLU A 463 23.04 14.04 7.68
N ARG A 464 22.37 12.99 8.15
CA ARG A 464 21.67 12.03 7.30
C ARG A 464 20.38 11.57 7.95
N ILE A 465 19.36 11.32 7.14
CA ILE A 465 18.14 10.61 7.49
C ILE A 465 18.49 9.14 7.72
N ARG A 466 18.06 8.61 8.86
CA ARG A 466 18.20 7.21 9.22
C ARG A 466 16.84 6.58 9.47
N ILE A 467 16.51 5.55 8.70
CA ILE A 467 15.31 4.73 8.92
C ILE A 467 15.71 3.33 9.36
N GLU A 468 15.22 2.91 10.52
CA GLU A 468 15.55 1.62 11.16
C GLU A 468 14.33 1.02 11.84
N PRO A 469 14.34 -0.27 12.24
CA PRO A 469 13.24 -0.84 13.01
C PRO A 469 12.98 0.01 14.24
N LEU A 470 11.71 0.19 14.65
CA LEU A 470 11.38 1.07 15.78
C LEU A 470 12.15 0.70 17.07
N SER A 471 12.47 -0.59 17.24
CA SER A 471 13.33 -1.09 18.31
C SER A 471 14.73 -0.46 18.39
N TYR A 472 15.26 0.04 17.27
CA TYR A 472 16.54 0.74 17.20
C TYR A 472 16.51 2.02 18.06
N PHE A 473 15.39 2.74 18.01
CA PHE A 473 15.16 3.99 18.73
C PHE A 473 14.84 3.79 20.22
N TYR A 474 14.55 2.54 20.61
CA TYR A 474 14.26 2.07 21.98
C TYR A 474 15.21 0.91 22.33
N ASN A 475 16.51 1.19 22.28
CA ASN A 475 17.56 0.20 22.49
C ASN A 475 17.76 -0.06 24.00
N PRO A 476 17.60 -1.30 24.51
CA PRO A 476 17.60 -1.57 25.94
C PRO A 476 18.98 -1.48 26.59
N ASN A 477 20.06 -1.34 25.82
CA ASN A 477 21.41 -1.23 26.36
C ASN A 477 21.61 0.10 27.09
N VAL A 478 22.40 0.09 28.16
CA VAL A 478 22.75 1.30 28.90
C VAL A 478 23.85 2.04 28.15
N THR A 479 23.55 3.27 27.75
CA THR A 479 24.45 4.14 26.97
C THR A 479 24.80 5.42 27.71
N ILE A 480 23.96 5.83 28.67
CA ILE A 480 24.18 7.00 29.52
C ILE A 480 24.06 6.55 30.97
N ARG A 481 25.10 6.81 31.77
CA ARG A 481 25.12 6.50 33.21
C ARG A 481 25.21 7.78 34.02
N LEU A 482 24.22 7.96 34.88
CA LEU A 482 24.12 9.07 35.82
C LEU A 482 24.32 8.56 37.26
N GLY A 483 24.64 9.49 38.16
CA GLY A 483 24.70 9.23 39.59
C GLY A 483 23.32 9.21 40.25
N GLN A 484 23.28 9.66 41.50
CA GLN A 484 22.03 9.88 42.21
C GLN A 484 21.35 11.15 41.68
N VAL A 485 20.08 11.03 41.29
CA VAL A 485 19.28 12.13 40.74
C VAL A 485 18.45 12.80 41.83
N GLN A 486 17.99 14.02 41.55
CA GLN A 486 17.21 14.83 42.48
C GLN A 486 15.80 15.10 41.94
N ASN A 487 14.87 15.48 42.81
CA ASN A 487 13.52 15.92 42.45
C ASN A 487 12.77 14.94 41.52
N VAL A 488 12.90 13.63 41.80
CA VAL A 488 12.24 12.59 41.01
C VAL A 488 10.72 12.75 41.11
N LYS A 489 10.08 12.84 39.95
CA LYS A 489 8.62 12.90 39.80
C LYS A 489 8.19 11.82 38.83
N ARG A 490 7.10 11.12 39.16
CA ARG A 490 6.51 10.07 38.34
C ARG A 490 5.13 10.47 37.86
N SER A 491 4.82 10.14 36.62
CA SER A 491 3.47 10.29 36.07
C SER A 491 3.16 9.20 35.05
N GLU A 492 1.87 8.93 34.82
CA GLU A 492 1.45 7.96 33.82
C GLU A 492 1.70 8.49 32.41
N ALA A 493 2.27 7.65 31.55
CA ALA A 493 2.45 7.94 30.12
C ALA A 493 1.17 7.60 29.35
N VAL A 494 0.12 8.40 29.59
CA VAL A 494 -1.27 8.16 29.12
C VAL A 494 -1.36 8.00 27.60
N GLU A 495 -0.44 8.64 26.86
CA GLU A 495 -0.32 8.57 25.42
C GLU A 495 0.10 7.19 24.88
N HIS A 496 0.63 6.31 25.72
CA HIS A 496 0.99 4.94 25.36
C HIS A 496 -0.07 3.90 25.80
N TYR A 497 -1.20 4.35 26.35
CA TYR A 497 -2.36 3.50 26.59
C TYR A 497 -3.39 3.69 25.47
N PHE A 498 -3.83 2.58 24.89
CA PHE A 498 -4.72 2.58 23.73
C PHE A 498 -5.97 1.77 24.05
N SER A 499 -7.15 2.36 23.90
CA SER A 499 -8.45 1.69 24.00
C SER A 499 -8.80 0.90 22.74
N SER A 500 -8.20 1.29 21.62
CA SER A 500 -8.44 0.73 20.29
C SER A 500 -7.17 0.79 19.45
N ALA A 501 -7.11 -0.02 18.41
CA ALA A 501 -6.04 -0.01 17.42
C ALA A 501 -6.60 -0.20 16.02
N GLU A 502 -5.91 0.33 15.01
CA GLU A 502 -6.27 0.21 13.60
C GLU A 502 -5.02 -0.12 12.79
N PHE A 503 -5.13 -1.12 11.91
CA PHE A 503 -4.04 -1.60 11.08
C PHE A 503 -4.51 -1.81 9.64
N GLY A 504 -3.57 -1.74 8.70
CA GLY A 504 -3.82 -2.00 7.28
C GLY A 504 -3.68 -0.73 6.44
N TYR A 505 -4.68 -0.47 5.61
CA TYR A 505 -4.59 0.48 4.49
C TYR A 505 -5.74 1.50 4.51
N GLN A 506 -5.49 2.71 4.02
CA GLN A 506 -6.52 3.75 3.91
C GLN A 506 -7.53 3.45 2.79
N SER A 507 -7.08 2.79 1.74
CA SER A 507 -7.86 2.28 0.61
C SER A 507 -7.49 0.82 0.32
N GLY A 508 -8.40 0.08 -0.32
CA GLY A 508 -8.21 -1.34 -0.62
C GLY A 508 -9.25 -2.23 0.08
N GLY A 509 -9.82 -3.17 -0.68
CA GLY A 509 -10.87 -4.10 -0.23
C GLY A 509 -12.30 -3.65 -0.55
N ASP A 510 -12.47 -2.46 -1.14
CA ASP A 510 -13.72 -1.86 -1.56
C ASP A 510 -13.90 -1.91 -3.09
N TYR A 511 -14.01 -3.12 -3.64
CA TYR A 511 -14.17 -3.32 -5.09
C TYR A 511 -15.58 -3.74 -5.46
N SER A 512 -16.04 -3.25 -6.61
CA SER A 512 -17.32 -3.67 -7.21
C SER A 512 -17.13 -4.88 -8.13
N GLU A 513 -15.89 -5.12 -8.53
CA GLU A 513 -15.44 -6.21 -9.38
C GLU A 513 -15.56 -7.57 -8.67
N ALA A 514 -15.67 -8.65 -9.45
CA ALA A 514 -15.74 -10.01 -8.93
C ALA A 514 -14.52 -10.36 -8.06
N GLN A 515 -14.75 -11.09 -6.96
CA GLN A 515 -13.78 -11.38 -5.89
C GLN A 515 -13.27 -10.13 -5.13
N GLY A 516 -13.86 -8.96 -5.35
CA GLY A 516 -13.54 -7.76 -4.59
C GLY A 516 -13.63 -7.91 -3.08
N LEU A 517 -14.67 -8.63 -2.64
CA LEU A 517 -14.95 -8.90 -1.22
C LEU A 517 -14.02 -9.93 -0.59
N ASP A 518 -13.19 -10.62 -1.37
CA ASP A 518 -12.24 -11.63 -0.89
C ASP A 518 -10.89 -11.03 -0.46
N GLU A 519 -10.60 -9.78 -0.83
CA GLU A 519 -9.35 -9.10 -0.52
C GLU A 519 -9.19 -8.88 1.00
N PRO A 520 -8.10 -9.36 1.63
CA PRO A 520 -7.85 -9.16 3.06
C PRO A 520 -7.16 -7.82 3.41
N ASN A 521 -6.42 -7.21 2.47
CA ASN A 521 -5.58 -6.04 2.73
C ASN A 521 -6.35 -4.72 2.66
N GLY A 522 -7.32 -4.55 3.57
CA GLY A 522 -7.99 -3.28 3.84
C GLY A 522 -7.67 -2.75 5.24
N LYS A 523 -8.63 -2.09 5.89
CA LYS A 523 -8.50 -1.57 7.26
C LYS A 523 -9.16 -2.53 8.24
N SER A 524 -8.43 -2.95 9.28
CA SER A 524 -8.97 -3.71 10.42
C SER A 524 -8.86 -2.93 11.72
N THR A 525 -9.89 -3.02 12.56
CA THR A 525 -9.99 -2.35 13.85
C THR A 525 -10.01 -3.36 14.99
N PHE A 526 -9.39 -2.99 16.11
CA PHE A 526 -9.29 -3.80 17.31
C PHE A 526 -9.57 -2.94 18.55
N THR A 527 -9.99 -3.59 19.62
CA THR A 527 -10.25 -3.00 20.94
C THR A 527 -9.40 -3.66 22.00
N THR A 528 -9.06 -2.93 23.05
CA THR A 528 -8.30 -3.46 24.19
C THR A 528 -9.16 -3.43 25.46
N VAL A 529 -8.62 -3.94 26.56
CA VAL A 529 -9.23 -3.85 27.90
C VAL A 529 -9.23 -2.43 28.48
N ILE A 530 -8.50 -1.48 27.86
CA ILE A 530 -8.38 -0.12 28.36
C ILE A 530 -9.67 0.67 28.07
N THR A 531 -10.39 1.04 29.13
CA THR A 531 -11.69 1.76 29.04
C THR A 531 -11.66 3.18 29.59
N ARG A 532 -10.59 3.56 30.30
CA ARG A 532 -10.49 4.87 30.98
C ARG A 532 -10.09 6.02 30.05
N LEU A 533 -9.51 5.71 28.91
CA LEU A 533 -9.01 6.65 27.92
C LEU A 533 -9.64 6.33 26.57
N LYS A 534 -9.88 7.36 25.74
CA LYS A 534 -10.29 7.17 24.35
C LYS A 534 -9.11 7.52 23.45
N LYS A 535 -8.29 6.52 23.12
CA LYS A 535 -7.12 6.69 22.25
C LYS A 535 -6.96 5.49 21.33
N THR A 536 -6.82 5.78 20.03
CA THR A 536 -6.59 4.78 18.99
C THR A 536 -5.12 4.75 18.61
N PHE A 537 -4.51 3.57 18.62
CA PHE A 537 -3.23 3.33 17.97
C PHE A 537 -3.46 3.06 16.48
N SER A 538 -3.27 4.07 15.63
CA SER A 538 -3.53 3.94 14.19
C SER A 538 -2.24 3.74 13.40
N ARG A 539 -2.21 2.71 12.55
CA ARG A 539 -1.13 2.35 11.64
C ARG A 539 -1.73 1.99 10.29
N LEU A 540 -2.15 3.03 9.56
CA LEU A 540 -2.78 2.92 8.24
C LEU A 540 -1.85 3.48 7.17
N SER A 541 -1.53 2.64 6.18
CA SER A 541 -0.69 3.00 5.04
C SER A 541 -1.51 3.66 3.93
N ILE A 542 -0.92 4.65 3.27
CA ILE A 542 -1.48 5.24 2.03
C ILE A 542 -1.14 4.33 0.85
N TYR A 543 0.04 3.73 0.86
CA TYR A 543 0.42 2.75 -0.15
C TYR A 543 -0.23 1.42 0.18
N ARG A 544 -0.88 0.85 -0.82
CA ARG A 544 -1.70 -0.34 -0.74
C ARG A 544 -0.87 -1.61 -0.75
N ALA A 545 -1.49 -2.73 -0.42
CA ALA A 545 -0.90 -4.05 -0.65
C ALA A 545 -1.94 -5.09 -1.08
N ASP A 546 -3.14 -4.66 -1.47
CA ASP A 546 -4.16 -5.56 -2.00
C ASP A 546 -3.70 -6.25 -3.28
N SER A 547 -3.95 -7.55 -3.33
CA SER A 547 -3.61 -8.40 -4.47
C SER A 547 -4.61 -8.25 -5.61
N TYR A 548 -5.90 -8.10 -5.27
CA TYR A 548 -6.98 -8.00 -6.25
C TYR A 548 -7.02 -6.66 -6.98
N GLY A 549 -6.85 -5.52 -6.29
CA GLY A 549 -6.85 -4.21 -6.97
C GLY A 549 -5.68 -4.07 -7.94
N LYS A 550 -4.50 -4.59 -7.58
CA LYS A 550 -3.37 -4.72 -8.50
C LYS A 550 -3.70 -5.61 -9.71
N GLU A 551 -4.37 -6.75 -9.50
CA GLU A 551 -4.78 -7.63 -10.60
C GLU A 551 -5.80 -6.95 -11.53
N PHE A 552 -6.78 -6.23 -10.98
CA PHE A 552 -7.75 -5.49 -11.79
C PHE A 552 -7.08 -4.44 -12.68
N ALA A 553 -6.04 -3.76 -12.19
CA ALA A 553 -5.20 -2.90 -13.00
C ALA A 553 -4.50 -3.71 -14.11
N ARG A 554 -3.82 -4.80 -13.74
CA ARG A 554 -3.02 -5.65 -14.66
C ARG A 554 -3.84 -6.23 -15.81
N ARG A 555 -5.10 -6.60 -15.56
CA ARG A 555 -6.02 -7.15 -16.56
C ARG A 555 -6.49 -6.13 -17.61
N LYS A 556 -6.11 -4.86 -17.47
CA LYS A 556 -6.30 -3.79 -18.47
C LYS A 556 -4.96 -3.32 -19.04
N PRO A 557 -4.16 -4.20 -19.68
CA PRO A 557 -2.83 -3.84 -20.13
C PRO A 557 -2.85 -2.75 -21.20
N GLN A 558 -1.78 -1.95 -21.25
CA GLN A 558 -1.59 -0.88 -22.23
C GLN A 558 -1.70 -1.39 -23.67
N SER A 559 -1.25 -2.61 -23.96
CA SER A 559 -1.32 -3.21 -25.31
C SER A 559 -2.74 -3.36 -25.88
N ARG A 560 -3.76 -3.37 -25.03
CA ARG A 560 -5.18 -3.47 -25.42
C ARG A 560 -6.04 -2.29 -24.98
N TYR A 561 -5.57 -1.53 -23.99
CA TYR A 561 -6.30 -0.45 -23.32
C TYR A 561 -5.44 0.81 -23.18
N ASP A 562 -4.69 1.17 -24.22
CA ASP A 562 -3.75 2.30 -24.23
C ASP A 562 -4.38 3.67 -23.95
N SER A 563 -5.68 3.80 -24.24
CA SER A 563 -6.46 5.04 -24.17
C SER A 563 -7.50 5.03 -23.03
N LEU A 564 -7.57 3.95 -22.26
CA LEU A 564 -8.50 3.83 -21.14
C LEU A 564 -7.82 4.24 -19.83
N ASP A 565 -8.41 5.24 -19.17
CA ASP A 565 -8.09 5.63 -17.79
C ASP A 565 -8.73 4.63 -16.80
N THR A 566 -8.01 4.26 -15.75
CA THR A 566 -8.53 3.41 -14.68
C THR A 566 -8.34 4.06 -13.32
N GLN A 567 -9.27 3.79 -12.40
CA GLN A 567 -9.18 4.23 -11.00
C GLN A 567 -7.92 3.72 -10.27
N TYR A 568 -7.20 2.78 -10.87
CA TYR A 568 -6.00 2.16 -10.31
C TYR A 568 -4.70 2.79 -10.80
N ASP A 569 -4.75 3.64 -11.82
CA ASP A 569 -3.56 4.11 -12.54
C ASP A 569 -2.58 4.88 -11.65
N GLU A 570 -3.10 5.72 -10.77
CA GLU A 570 -2.34 6.58 -9.86
C GLU A 570 -2.17 5.99 -8.45
N GLU A 571 -2.76 4.81 -8.19
CA GLU A 571 -2.64 4.08 -6.93
C GLU A 571 -1.25 3.46 -6.80
N LYS A 572 -0.74 3.34 -5.57
CA LYS A 572 0.61 2.83 -5.28
C LYS A 572 0.52 1.57 -4.44
N TRP A 573 1.30 0.55 -4.78
CA TRP A 573 1.37 -0.69 -4.02
C TRP A 573 2.78 -0.94 -3.49
N PHE A 574 2.85 -1.37 -2.23
CA PHE A 574 4.00 -2.12 -1.75
C PHE A 574 4.02 -3.51 -2.38
N LEU A 575 5.22 -3.94 -2.74
CA LEU A 575 5.52 -5.26 -3.27
C LEU A 575 6.46 -5.96 -2.29
N ASP A 576 6.05 -7.13 -1.79
CA ASP A 576 6.90 -7.97 -0.95
C ASP A 576 7.66 -8.95 -1.86
N LEU A 577 8.93 -8.67 -2.16
CA LEU A 577 9.68 -9.34 -3.23
C LEU A 577 10.75 -10.31 -2.71
N LYS A 578 11.23 -11.16 -3.62
CA LYS A 578 12.42 -11.99 -3.51
C LYS A 578 13.15 -12.01 -4.86
N LYS A 579 14.42 -12.38 -4.84
CA LYS A 579 15.19 -12.56 -6.08
C LYS A 579 14.62 -13.73 -6.90
N GLY A 580 14.50 -13.56 -8.21
CA GLY A 580 14.20 -14.64 -9.14
C GLY A 580 15.45 -15.42 -9.55
N LEU A 581 15.30 -16.29 -10.55
CA LEU A 581 16.43 -17.02 -11.17
C LEU A 581 17.28 -16.13 -12.09
N THR A 582 16.73 -14.99 -12.51
CA THR A 582 17.37 -13.96 -13.33
C THR A 582 17.37 -12.63 -12.55
N ASP A 583 17.71 -11.53 -13.22
CA ASP A 583 17.61 -10.18 -12.65
C ASP A 583 16.15 -9.70 -12.44
N ILE A 584 15.16 -10.52 -12.82
CA ILE A 584 13.74 -10.25 -12.60
C ILE A 584 13.32 -10.74 -11.21
N TYR A 585 12.66 -9.85 -10.45
CA TYR A 585 12.18 -10.16 -9.11
C TYR A 585 10.85 -10.90 -9.13
N LEU A 586 10.57 -11.65 -8.06
CA LEU A 586 9.32 -12.37 -7.86
C LEU A 586 8.63 -11.85 -6.60
N GLU A 587 7.31 -11.82 -6.60
CA GLU A 587 6.57 -11.62 -5.36
C GLU A 587 6.65 -12.85 -4.46
N ARG A 588 6.69 -12.59 -3.15
CA ARG A 588 6.64 -13.65 -2.14
C ARG A 588 5.24 -14.26 -2.11
N LYS A 589 5.20 -15.57 -2.04
CA LYS A 589 3.98 -16.39 -1.90
C LYS A 589 3.99 -17.05 -0.54
N TRP A 590 2.90 -17.75 -0.20
CA TRP A 590 2.76 -18.31 1.14
C TRP A 590 3.90 -19.29 1.49
N GLN A 591 4.41 -20.04 0.51
CA GLN A 591 5.47 -21.04 0.70
C GLN A 591 6.79 -20.42 1.19
N ASP A 592 6.98 -19.10 1.01
CA ASP A 592 8.21 -18.42 1.40
C ASP A 592 8.27 -18.08 2.89
N ASP A 593 7.11 -17.90 3.55
CA ASP A 593 7.04 -17.27 4.88
C ASP A 593 6.02 -17.92 5.84
N PHE A 594 5.16 -18.81 5.34
CA PHE A 594 4.08 -19.43 6.11
C PHE A 594 4.26 -20.95 6.15
N GLU A 595 3.94 -21.53 7.31
CA GLU A 595 4.12 -22.96 7.57
C GLU A 595 3.07 -23.82 6.85
N GLN A 596 1.90 -23.24 6.57
CA GLN A 596 0.80 -23.91 5.89
C GLN A 596 0.12 -22.97 4.91
N ILE A 597 -0.60 -23.55 3.94
CA ILE A 597 -1.37 -22.80 2.97
C ILE A 597 -2.43 -21.94 3.70
N PRO A 598 -2.54 -20.64 3.39
CA PRO A 598 -3.56 -19.77 3.96
C PRO A 598 -4.96 -20.27 3.63
N THR A 599 -5.92 -19.97 4.51
CA THR A 599 -7.35 -20.30 4.32
C THR A 599 -8.21 -19.04 4.45
N GLY A 600 -9.49 -19.12 4.04
CA GLY A 600 -10.43 -18.00 4.14
C GLY A 600 -10.34 -16.97 3.03
N ILE A 601 -9.55 -17.27 1.98
CA ILE A 601 -9.48 -16.54 0.71
C ILE A 601 -9.57 -17.52 -0.46
N TYR A 602 -9.98 -17.05 -1.62
CA TYR A 602 -9.98 -17.83 -2.87
C TYR A 602 -8.55 -18.03 -3.41
N SER A 603 -8.21 -19.16 -4.04
CA SER A 603 -6.88 -19.42 -4.65
C SER A 603 -5.66 -18.87 -3.84
N PRO A 604 -5.47 -19.30 -2.58
CA PRO A 604 -4.37 -18.83 -1.74
C PRO A 604 -2.98 -19.04 -2.36
N GLU A 605 -2.84 -19.94 -3.33
CA GLU A 605 -1.61 -20.20 -4.09
C GLU A 605 -1.18 -19.01 -4.95
N THR A 606 -2.13 -18.19 -5.41
CA THR A 606 -1.83 -17.00 -6.24
C THR A 606 -1.80 -15.70 -5.43
N ALA A 607 -2.16 -15.74 -4.15
CA ALA A 607 -2.11 -14.57 -3.28
C ALA A 607 -0.66 -14.11 -3.01
N ASN A 608 -0.47 -12.79 -2.99
CA ASN A 608 0.78 -12.11 -2.63
C ASN A 608 0.54 -11.14 -1.48
N SER A 609 1.59 -10.50 -0.98
CA SER A 609 1.53 -9.50 0.11
C SER A 609 0.91 -9.99 1.42
N LEU A 610 0.85 -11.31 1.65
CA LEU A 610 0.24 -11.92 2.83
C LEU A 610 0.91 -11.49 4.15
N ARG A 611 2.24 -11.28 4.14
CA ARG A 611 2.98 -10.74 5.30
C ARG A 611 2.60 -9.31 5.65
N LEU A 612 2.00 -8.59 4.70
CA LEU A 612 1.59 -7.20 4.86
C LEU A 612 0.11 -7.09 5.30
N SER A 613 -0.58 -8.21 5.54
CA SER A 613 -1.97 -8.20 5.98
C SER A 613 -2.17 -7.51 7.33
N PRO A 614 -3.38 -6.95 7.62
CA PRO A 614 -3.62 -6.15 8.81
C PRO A 614 -3.29 -6.87 10.13
N PHE A 615 -3.59 -8.16 10.27
CA PHE A 615 -3.23 -8.93 11.46
C PHE A 615 -1.72 -9.15 11.58
N ASN A 616 -1.04 -9.40 10.45
CA ASN A 616 0.43 -9.49 10.45
C ASN A 616 1.09 -8.13 10.78
N MET A 617 0.47 -7.01 10.41
CA MET A 617 0.87 -5.67 10.88
C MET A 617 0.64 -5.51 12.39
N LEU A 618 -0.50 -5.96 12.93
CA LEU A 618 -0.76 -5.97 14.38
C LEU A 618 0.35 -6.71 15.14
N LEU A 619 0.74 -7.91 14.69
CA LEU A 619 1.83 -8.68 15.30
C LEU A 619 3.15 -7.91 15.27
N ARG A 620 3.48 -7.29 14.12
CA ARG A 620 4.72 -6.51 13.94
C ARG A 620 4.79 -5.31 14.90
N HIS A 621 3.66 -4.66 15.16
CA HIS A 621 3.54 -3.53 16.09
C HIS A 621 3.23 -3.94 17.54
N GLY A 622 2.98 -5.22 17.80
CA GLY A 622 2.37 -5.71 19.03
C GLY A 622 3.10 -5.26 20.29
N TRP A 623 4.42 -5.19 20.26
CA TRP A 623 5.23 -4.81 21.44
C TRP A 623 4.94 -3.38 21.91
N VAL A 624 4.48 -2.48 21.03
CA VAL A 624 4.07 -1.12 21.38
C VAL A 624 2.74 -1.16 22.14
N LEU A 625 1.76 -1.92 21.65
CA LEU A 625 0.47 -2.12 22.32
C LEU A 625 0.63 -2.83 23.66
N ALA A 626 1.52 -3.83 23.72
CA ALA A 626 1.77 -4.63 24.91
C ALA A 626 2.20 -3.78 26.12
N SER A 627 2.81 -2.60 25.89
CA SER A 627 3.29 -1.70 26.94
C SER A 627 2.20 -1.31 27.96
N GLY A 628 1.01 -0.94 27.46
CA GLY A 628 -0.16 -0.60 28.27
C GLY A 628 -0.98 -1.79 28.74
N LEU A 629 -0.66 -3.01 28.28
CA LEU A 629 -1.47 -4.22 28.50
C LEU A 629 -0.82 -5.23 29.44
N THR A 630 0.42 -4.98 29.89
CA THR A 630 1.19 -5.89 30.76
C THR A 630 0.49 -6.28 32.08
N LYS A 631 -0.42 -5.44 32.59
CA LYS A 631 -1.20 -5.70 33.81
C LYS A 631 -2.45 -6.56 33.59
N TYR A 632 -2.75 -6.89 32.34
CA TYR A 632 -3.94 -7.61 31.91
C TYR A 632 -3.58 -8.87 31.11
N PRO A 633 -2.74 -9.78 31.64
CA PRO A 633 -2.19 -10.89 30.86
C PRO A 633 -3.22 -11.93 30.41
N LEU A 634 -4.40 -11.95 31.03
CA LEU A 634 -5.50 -12.86 30.68
C LEU A 634 -6.52 -12.22 29.72
N ASP A 635 -6.39 -10.92 29.46
CA ASP A 635 -7.23 -10.19 28.52
C ASP A 635 -6.67 -10.26 27.09
N TYR A 636 -7.48 -9.78 26.15
CA TYR A 636 -7.23 -9.87 24.73
C TYR A 636 -7.26 -8.49 24.08
N VAL A 637 -6.48 -8.33 23.03
CA VAL A 637 -6.79 -7.38 21.96
C VAL A 637 -7.82 -8.07 21.06
N ARG A 638 -9.02 -7.48 20.99
CA ARG A 638 -10.19 -8.09 20.36
C ARG A 638 -10.49 -7.46 19.03
N TYR A 639 -10.80 -8.28 18.03
CA TYR A 639 -11.29 -7.79 16.75
C TYR A 639 -12.55 -6.94 16.93
N GLY A 640 -12.58 -5.79 16.25
CA GLY A 640 -13.71 -4.88 16.19
C GLY A 640 -14.48 -5.01 14.88
N SER A 641 -13.82 -4.67 13.76
CA SER A 641 -14.40 -4.68 12.41
C SER A 641 -13.32 -4.63 11.34
N SER A 642 -13.68 -4.86 10.08
CA SER A 642 -12.81 -4.65 8.93
C SER A 642 -13.59 -4.06 7.76
N THR A 643 -12.91 -3.31 6.89
CA THR A 643 -13.46 -2.86 5.60
C THR A 643 -13.31 -3.92 4.50
N ALA A 644 -12.60 -5.02 4.77
CA ALA A 644 -12.20 -6.02 3.80
C ALA A 644 -12.42 -7.45 4.36
N ASN A 645 -12.00 -8.47 3.63
CA ASN A 645 -12.16 -9.86 4.04
C ASN A 645 -11.41 -10.16 5.34
N SER A 646 -12.17 -10.44 6.40
CA SER A 646 -11.61 -10.74 7.72
C SER A 646 -11.49 -12.25 8.00
N GLN A 647 -11.75 -13.11 7.00
CA GLN A 647 -11.68 -14.56 7.14
C GLN A 647 -10.30 -15.15 6.84
N LEU A 648 -9.39 -14.39 6.22
CA LEU A 648 -8.02 -14.84 5.96
C LEU A 648 -7.39 -15.37 7.25
N LYS A 649 -6.82 -16.58 7.18
CA LYS A 649 -5.98 -17.16 8.23
C LYS A 649 -4.58 -17.42 7.71
N THR A 650 -3.60 -17.00 8.51
CA THR A 650 -2.19 -17.22 8.20
C THR A 650 -1.44 -17.75 9.42
N LYS A 651 -0.41 -18.57 9.18
CA LYS A 651 0.50 -19.09 10.21
C LYS A 651 1.94 -18.87 9.78
N LEU A 652 2.57 -17.81 10.29
CA LEU A 652 3.98 -17.53 10.03
C LEU A 652 4.86 -18.70 10.52
N ILE A 653 5.97 -18.96 9.83
CA ILE A 653 6.93 -19.98 10.24
C ILE A 653 7.38 -19.73 11.69
N GLY A 654 7.16 -20.71 12.57
CA GLY A 654 7.50 -20.63 14.00
C GLY A 654 6.55 -19.78 14.84
N GLY A 655 5.42 -19.34 14.28
CA GLY A 655 4.39 -18.57 14.97
C GLY A 655 3.07 -19.35 15.19
N ASN A 656 2.10 -18.65 15.75
CA ASN A 656 0.73 -19.14 15.89
C ASN A 656 -0.08 -18.86 14.61
N GLU A 657 -1.14 -19.62 14.40
CA GLU A 657 -2.14 -19.30 13.37
C GLU A 657 -3.07 -18.20 13.88
N TYR A 658 -3.30 -17.19 13.04
CA TYR A 658 -4.26 -16.12 13.32
C TYR A 658 -5.17 -15.87 12.13
N ALA A 659 -6.43 -15.58 12.44
CA ALA A 659 -7.40 -15.04 11.50
C ALA A 659 -7.38 -13.50 11.55
N GLU A 660 -7.70 -12.82 10.45
CA GLU A 660 -7.86 -11.36 10.42
C GLU A 660 -8.95 -10.86 11.38
N ASN A 661 -10.00 -11.67 11.62
CA ASN A 661 -11.01 -11.45 12.66
C ASN A 661 -10.68 -12.08 14.03
N GLY A 662 -9.44 -12.53 14.22
CA GLY A 662 -8.99 -13.21 15.43
C GLY A 662 -8.83 -12.25 16.61
N ASN A 663 -8.88 -12.82 17.81
CA ASN A 663 -8.43 -12.14 19.03
C ASN A 663 -7.01 -12.62 19.35
N ILE A 664 -6.18 -11.75 19.91
CA ILE A 664 -4.84 -12.11 20.40
C ILE A 664 -4.76 -11.86 21.90
N ILE A 665 -4.25 -12.83 22.65
CA ILE A 665 -4.05 -12.66 24.09
C ILE A 665 -2.85 -11.74 24.33
N ASN A 666 -2.93 -10.88 25.34
CA ASN A 666 -1.94 -9.82 25.54
C ASN A 666 -0.46 -10.30 25.61
N PRO A 667 -0.12 -11.47 26.19
CA PRO A 667 1.25 -12.00 26.17
C PRO A 667 1.80 -12.34 24.77
N GLU A 668 0.95 -12.59 23.79
CA GLU A 668 1.37 -12.95 22.41
C GLU A 668 1.70 -11.73 21.54
N LEU A 669 1.43 -10.51 22.01
CA LEU A 669 1.81 -9.26 21.33
C LEU A 669 3.33 -9.01 21.33
N GLY A 670 4.11 -9.86 22.00
CA GLY A 670 5.55 -9.70 22.16
C GLY A 670 5.94 -8.90 23.40
N THR A 671 7.25 -8.84 23.67
CA THR A 671 7.77 -8.20 24.88
C THR A 671 7.85 -6.68 24.69
N PRO A 672 7.10 -5.87 25.46
CA PRO A 672 7.19 -4.42 25.37
C PRO A 672 8.58 -3.95 25.83
N ARG A 673 9.07 -2.88 25.24
CA ARG A 673 10.40 -2.33 25.56
C ARG A 673 10.38 -1.35 26.72
N PHE A 674 9.23 -0.74 26.97
CA PHE A 674 9.03 0.26 28.01
C PHE A 674 7.79 -0.04 28.83
N VAL A 675 7.73 0.62 29.99
CA VAL A 675 6.56 0.72 30.86
C VAL A 675 5.99 2.13 30.69
N ASN A 676 4.67 2.26 30.72
CA ASN A 676 3.97 3.54 30.50
C ASN A 676 4.07 4.47 31.73
N GLU A 677 5.29 4.76 32.17
CA GLU A 677 5.59 5.61 33.31
C GLU A 677 6.66 6.63 32.89
N TRP A 678 6.31 7.91 32.99
CA TRP A 678 7.26 9.01 32.90
C TRP A 678 8.02 9.15 34.20
N ILE A 679 9.33 9.32 34.09
CA ILE A 679 10.20 9.69 35.19
C ILE A 679 10.88 11.00 34.82
N ASP A 680 10.53 12.06 35.53
CA ASP A 680 11.15 13.38 35.42
C ASP A 680 12.11 13.56 36.61
N PHE A 681 13.30 14.09 36.39
CA PHE A 681 14.28 14.35 37.45
C PHE A 681 15.27 15.45 37.09
N GLU A 682 15.98 15.95 38.11
CA GLU A 682 17.06 16.92 37.97
C GLU A 682 18.43 16.22 38.12
N TYR A 683 19.34 16.47 37.17
CA TYR A 683 20.74 16.03 37.23
C TYR A 683 21.62 16.93 36.37
N GLU A 684 22.64 17.53 37.00
CA GLU A 684 23.52 18.50 36.37
C GLU A 684 24.28 17.90 35.18
N CYS A 685 24.18 18.55 34.03
CA CYS A 685 24.77 18.08 32.78
C CYS A 685 26.18 18.64 32.59
N GLY A 686 27.12 18.17 33.42
CA GLY A 686 28.53 18.49 33.25
C GLY A 686 29.11 17.97 31.93
N PHE A 687 30.33 18.39 31.60
CA PHE A 687 31.00 18.05 30.34
C PHE A 687 30.99 16.55 30.01
N GLY A 688 31.33 15.68 30.98
CA GLY A 688 31.35 14.22 30.78
C GLY A 688 29.97 13.59 30.57
N VAL A 689 28.91 14.18 31.14
CA VAL A 689 27.52 13.75 30.90
C VAL A 689 27.10 14.13 29.49
N MET A 690 27.43 15.35 29.06
CA MET A 690 27.12 15.81 27.71
C MET A 690 27.87 15.03 26.63
N GLN A 691 29.11 14.60 26.89
CA GLN A 691 29.82 13.68 26.01
C GLN A 691 29.11 12.32 25.90
N GLN A 692 28.57 11.79 27.00
CA GLN A 692 27.74 10.58 26.93
C GLN A 692 26.47 10.82 26.12
N VAL A 693 25.74 11.91 26.36
CA VAL A 693 24.49 12.21 25.64
C VAL A 693 24.72 12.36 24.13
N GLN A 694 25.76 13.09 23.73
CA GLN A 694 26.06 13.39 22.33
C GLN A 694 26.88 12.31 21.63
N GLY A 695 27.43 11.37 22.40
CA GLY A 695 28.29 10.31 21.89
C GLY A 695 27.53 9.17 21.23
N THR A 696 28.30 8.21 20.72
CA THR A 696 27.83 6.96 20.17
C THR A 696 28.40 5.79 20.97
N THR A 697 27.70 4.66 20.94
CA THR A 697 28.17 3.38 21.50
C THR A 697 28.07 2.31 20.41
N ILE A 698 29.09 1.46 20.31
CA ILE A 698 29.08 0.30 19.43
C ILE A 698 28.31 -0.83 20.12
N ILE A 699 27.16 -1.19 19.57
CA ILE A 699 26.30 -2.27 20.07
C ILE A 699 26.16 -3.30 18.95
N GLN A 700 26.68 -4.51 19.18
CA GLN A 700 26.67 -5.60 18.18
C GLN A 700 27.26 -5.17 16.82
N GLY A 701 28.35 -4.40 16.85
CA GLY A 701 29.01 -3.87 15.64
C GLY A 701 28.32 -2.68 14.99
N ASN A 702 27.20 -2.20 15.55
CA ASN A 702 26.50 -1.01 15.07
C ASN A 702 26.86 0.20 15.92
N GLU A 703 27.28 1.28 15.30
CA GLU A 703 27.39 2.58 15.96
C GLU A 703 25.98 3.17 16.16
N ILE A 704 25.62 3.39 17.42
CA ILE A 704 24.29 3.86 17.83
C ILE A 704 24.46 5.13 18.67
N PRO A 705 23.77 6.24 18.34
CA PRO A 705 23.70 7.40 19.20
C PRO A 705 23.20 7.05 20.60
N ASN A 706 23.90 7.53 21.63
CA ASN A 706 23.66 7.13 23.02
C ASN A 706 22.27 7.51 23.51
N PHE A 707 21.67 8.59 23.00
CA PHE A 707 20.30 8.98 23.35
C PHE A 707 19.20 8.00 22.89
N TYR A 708 19.50 7.03 22.02
CA TYR A 708 18.58 5.94 21.67
C TYR A 708 18.67 4.73 22.61
N GLY A 709 19.72 4.66 23.43
CA GLY A 709 19.83 3.68 24.50
C GLY A 709 19.05 4.08 25.77
N THR A 710 19.34 3.40 26.86
CA THR A 710 18.76 3.70 28.18
C THR A 710 19.71 4.58 29.02
N VAL A 711 19.09 5.54 29.71
CA VAL A 711 19.69 6.33 30.78
C VAL A 711 19.53 5.54 32.08
N GLU A 712 20.66 5.10 32.65
CA GLU A 712 20.72 4.46 33.96
C GLU A 712 20.99 5.51 35.03
N PHE A 713 20.20 5.53 36.09
CA PHE A 713 20.33 6.49 37.19
C PHE A 713 19.95 5.85 38.53
N ARG A 714 20.38 6.49 39.63
CA ARG A 714 20.01 6.10 40.99
C ARG A 714 18.92 7.02 41.52
N ASN A 715 17.76 6.46 41.85
CA ASN A 715 16.60 7.22 42.34
C ASN A 715 16.81 7.74 43.78
N GLU A 716 15.80 8.43 44.32
CA GLU A 716 15.79 9.00 45.68
C GLU A 716 15.94 7.96 46.79
N LEU A 717 15.59 6.70 46.53
CA LEU A 717 15.73 5.56 47.45
C LEU A 717 17.06 4.82 47.31
N GLY A 718 17.93 5.25 46.39
CA GLY A 718 19.21 4.60 46.13
C GLY A 718 19.13 3.39 45.19
N GLU A 719 17.97 3.14 44.57
CA GLU A 719 17.75 2.02 43.65
C GLU A 719 18.14 2.41 42.21
N ILE A 720 18.62 1.43 41.44
CA ILE A 720 18.98 1.63 40.04
C ILE A 720 17.75 1.47 39.15
N GLU A 721 17.50 2.49 38.34
CA GLU A 721 16.44 2.52 37.33
C GLU A 721 16.99 2.87 35.95
N LYS A 722 16.19 2.57 34.93
CA LYS A 722 16.51 2.79 33.52
C LYS A 722 15.33 3.38 32.78
N GLY A 723 15.59 4.30 31.87
CA GLY A 723 14.57 4.85 30.98
C GLY A 723 15.13 5.30 29.64
N PHE A 724 14.27 5.38 28.63
CA PHE A 724 14.61 5.93 27.32
C PHE A 724 14.48 7.45 27.35
N LEU A 725 15.49 8.15 26.85
CA LEU A 725 15.46 9.61 26.80
C LEU A 725 14.32 10.10 25.90
N PHE A 726 13.55 11.06 26.42
CA PHE A 726 12.46 11.71 25.71
C PHE A 726 12.63 13.21 25.63
N SER A 727 13.02 13.85 26.74
CA SER A 727 13.46 15.26 26.75
C SER A 727 14.63 15.46 27.70
N LEU A 728 15.59 16.30 27.31
CA LEU A 728 16.67 16.81 28.16
C LEU A 728 16.87 18.30 27.93
N LYS A 729 16.69 19.09 28.98
CA LYS A 729 17.11 20.50 29.04
C LYS A 729 18.36 20.58 29.92
N PRO A 730 19.58 20.58 29.35
CA PRO A 730 20.81 20.34 30.08
C PRO A 730 21.26 21.55 30.92
N ASN A 731 20.71 22.74 30.67
CA ASN A 731 21.16 23.96 31.33
C ASN A 731 20.69 24.07 32.78
N GLY A 732 21.46 24.80 33.58
CA GLY A 732 21.22 24.94 35.02
C GLY A 732 21.34 23.60 35.74
N LYS A 733 20.25 23.14 36.34
CA LYS A 733 20.21 21.88 37.09
C LYS A 733 20.10 20.63 36.21
N GLY A 734 19.85 20.79 34.91
CA GLY A 734 19.61 19.70 33.97
C GLY A 734 18.28 18.98 34.24
N ASN A 735 17.26 19.22 33.40
CA ASN A 735 15.96 18.57 33.54
C ASN A 735 15.86 17.41 32.55
N TRP A 736 15.63 16.21 33.08
CA TRP A 736 15.53 14.98 32.31
C TRP A 736 14.10 14.46 32.37
N ARG A 737 13.60 14.00 31.22
CA ARG A 737 12.38 13.21 31.11
C ARG A 737 12.68 11.93 30.37
N VAL A 738 12.45 10.81 31.04
CA VAL A 738 12.68 9.48 30.49
C VAL A 738 11.41 8.64 30.57
N LEU A 739 11.20 7.80 29.54
CA LEU A 739 10.16 6.77 29.56
C LEU A 739 10.74 5.51 30.20
N LYS A 740 10.14 5.02 31.29
CA LYS A 740 10.68 3.88 32.05
C LYS A 740 10.90 2.66 31.15
N SER A 741 12.12 2.12 31.19
CA SER A 741 12.47 0.92 30.43
C SER A 741 11.91 -0.31 31.11
N LYS A 742 11.45 -1.29 30.32
CA LYS A 742 11.08 -2.60 30.86
C LYS A 742 12.34 -3.42 31.08
N ARG A 743 12.47 -3.96 32.30
CA ARG A 743 13.62 -4.78 32.72
C ARG A 743 13.75 -6.05 31.90
#